data_AF-A0A7S2P4I9-F1
#
_entry.id   AF-A0A7S2P4I9-F1
#
_cell.length_a   1.000
_cell.length_b   1.000
_cell.length_c   1.000
_cell.angle_alpha   90.00
_cell.angle_beta   90.00
_cell.angle_gamma   90.00
#
_symmetry.space_group_name_H-M   'P 1'
#
loop_
_entity.id
_entity.type
_entity.pdbx_description
1 polymer ?
#
loop_
_entity_poly.entity_id
_entity_poly.type
_entity_poly.pdbx_seq_one_letter_code
_entity_poly.pdbx_strand_id
1 'polypeptide(L)'
;MIVELVKGNKSDLLPLFGNSTFVPRIRAVLEQTTLSEFNSKCKQPGDLDKQLSQLEELLIKLGGKGFRVWNGPRKPPQSVAYKDWPAQAQFQPGQQVKFEAQVEGTLTAGLEWSVVPELPAGLTLDTVSGTISGELPPGAEVPARTYRVTCCNIAGAAAVSLSCFVRQPAPTSLAYRGVVAVCVTGDHMRWLPVVEGGKPFRYSVSPALPKCLCLDERDGIISGHALHPTRAAKYTVTASNSSGTVYADIEFEVKVAPPVKLSYPDVAQVLPYGGVVYLTPEVDLKRIAASISKLAKWGRIFSSAGAFVGTKWGKARQVLLGALIQGGDLPELTFTVEPALPAGLFLSVTTGVISGKPEVEAQPQNFKVTVSNDGGSVSTNIVFGIKMEPPRGLHYPDCKATIYTGTYAAIEPEVAGIVYSWKTKDALPEGMTLDASMGTVCGVPTKTAPQTSYEIIASNSAGEASAILTFAVVRPPPSQLSYWDLQFEYAVGSHVEIRPTIDGEVEEYSVEPTLPDGLELDKALGIISGVPTAAADVCVYNVTARNETGATQTSIGFTIKVLPPEGLSYPRVDDEYGVGEELLLEPQVTGAITSWSIEPPLPVGVALDSATGVISGSPRAVSGDREYIVSASNEAGGTCACITFRIASRSPEGLVYPEACGGADANHVFLVDAQLTLEPTLTQDFGAKFSVDKPLPSGLAINETTGVISGIPETACEATEYTVTAKNAAGFASAVLHFAIRKTTPQNLVDEDGKTLSYAAFLETITKAEDLPPNPSQTGQKSHDWMLWMVHRAHLNDPTLSVLDFTNAEMPLPHVEPRIAPKLMKALASNTHLKSLLLANSNLRKPQGSMISEALKQNKTLEVLNIESNYLDSERIFAMAQALLDNPESAIQTWRFDTQKGCLHFGRPVEEILANLVQKHTKIIKVGFQCKDQHWLNVINRAIMANNDVARRARKAKVLDGGKGQGGAQKKEQPPEQQAVQKPLNRMQLSVSPNQAPWELFDEDNVCVHLIRLYISKKYHVPNKDKLQKFAKSHGHSLSYKSIAKELSDFRRILLDAYKNCQVSCVENTTPFSGVLRKEMTASTSIYGRRTGRGTTSSPQTSLASKFRKRSRIGSLQRRSGGATTALATLL
;
A
#
# COMPACT_ATOMS: atom_id res chain seq x y z
N MET A 1 69.56 1.56 106.73
CA MET A 1 68.38 0.74 107.11
C MET A 1 68.22 -0.58 106.33
N ILE A 2 69.21 -1.01 105.51
CA ILE A 2 69.71 -2.41 105.52
C ILE A 2 70.72 -2.62 106.69
N VAL A 3 70.88 -1.57 107.51
CA VAL A 3 71.92 -1.43 108.53
C VAL A 3 71.63 -2.21 109.82
N GLU A 4 70.38 -2.49 110.17
CA GLU A 4 70.09 -3.31 111.37
C GLU A 4 69.26 -4.55 111.03
N LEU A 5 69.38 -4.97 109.78
CA LEU A 5 69.28 -6.38 109.40
C LEU A 5 70.59 -6.86 108.74
N VAL A 6 71.77 -6.38 109.15
CA VAL A 6 73.00 -7.21 109.18
C VAL A 6 73.70 -7.03 110.53
N LYS A 7 72.95 -7.27 111.60
CA LYS A 7 73.47 -8.21 112.61
C LYS A 7 73.12 -9.60 112.09
N GLY A 8 74.02 -10.56 112.25
CA GLY A 8 73.91 -11.89 111.66
C GLY A 8 72.79 -12.75 112.24
N ASN A 9 71.66 -12.84 111.52
CA ASN A 9 70.99 -14.10 111.18
C ASN A 9 70.04 -13.87 109.98
N LYS A 10 70.16 -14.65 108.88
CA LYS A 10 69.72 -14.18 107.52
C LYS A 10 69.19 -15.23 106.53
N SER A 11 68.65 -16.35 107.01
CA SER A 11 67.93 -17.34 106.19
C SER A 11 66.77 -16.74 105.35
N ASP A 12 66.25 -15.57 105.72
CA ASP A 12 65.19 -14.86 104.99
C ASP A 12 65.69 -13.88 103.90
N LEU A 13 67.01 -13.80 103.64
CA LEU A 13 67.54 -13.10 102.47
C LEU A 13 68.04 -14.01 101.37
N LEU A 14 67.97 -15.33 101.58
CA LEU A 14 68.15 -16.35 100.55
C LEU A 14 67.17 -16.22 99.36
N PRO A 15 65.92 -15.72 99.50
CA PRO A 15 65.01 -15.59 98.36
C PRO A 15 65.24 -14.36 97.46
N LEU A 16 65.88 -13.30 97.97
CA LEU A 16 65.95 -12.00 97.28
C LEU A 16 67.32 -11.68 96.64
N PHE A 17 68.41 -12.29 97.10
CA PHE A 17 69.76 -12.05 96.55
C PHE A 17 70.65 -13.29 96.50
N GLY A 18 70.06 -14.47 96.28
CA GLY A 18 70.80 -15.72 96.07
C GLY A 18 72.09 -15.50 95.28
N ASN A 19 73.22 -15.66 95.99
CA ASN A 19 74.62 -15.56 95.58
C ASN A 19 74.89 -15.19 94.11
N SER A 20 74.64 -13.94 93.72
CA SER A 20 74.95 -13.51 92.37
C SER A 20 75.50 -12.09 92.30
N THR A 21 76.81 -12.09 92.16
CA THR A 21 77.76 -11.05 91.76
C THR A 21 77.53 -10.59 90.32
N PHE A 22 76.42 -9.92 89.98
CA PHE A 22 76.20 -9.52 88.58
C PHE A 22 75.40 -8.21 88.43
N VAL A 23 76.07 -7.08 88.62
CA VAL A 23 75.60 -5.77 88.09
C VAL A 23 75.43 -5.80 86.55
N PRO A 24 76.21 -6.56 85.74
CA PRO A 24 76.03 -6.59 84.29
C PRO A 24 74.72 -7.24 83.81
N ARG A 25 74.06 -8.08 84.63
CA ARG A 25 72.80 -8.74 84.24
C ARG A 25 71.60 -7.79 84.24
N ILE A 26 71.60 -6.73 85.05
CA ILE A 26 70.50 -5.75 85.05
C ILE A 26 70.56 -4.88 83.78
N ARG A 27 71.77 -4.55 83.29
CA ARG A 27 71.94 -3.87 82.00
C ARG A 27 71.54 -4.78 80.83
N ALA A 28 71.85 -6.07 80.90
CA ALA A 28 71.42 -7.05 79.89
C ALA A 28 69.88 -7.29 79.87
N VAL A 29 69.17 -7.23 81.00
CA VAL A 29 67.69 -7.35 81.04
C VAL A 29 67.00 -6.09 80.50
N LEU A 30 67.56 -4.91 80.74
CA LEU A 30 67.07 -3.65 80.17
C LEU A 30 67.28 -3.57 78.64
N GLU A 31 68.41 -4.08 78.13
CA GLU A 31 68.74 -4.06 76.70
C GLU A 31 68.02 -5.16 75.88
N GLN A 32 67.48 -6.21 76.52
CA GLN A 32 66.78 -7.31 75.85
C GLN A 32 65.24 -7.25 75.92
N THR A 33 64.64 -6.20 76.50
CA THR A 33 63.17 -6.09 76.59
C THR A 33 62.62 -5.12 75.53
N THR A 34 61.98 -5.63 74.47
CA THR A 34 61.20 -4.82 73.52
C THR A 34 59.79 -4.55 74.06
N LEU A 35 59.44 -3.29 74.31
CA LEU A 35 58.15 -2.88 74.88
C LEU A 35 57.05 -2.80 73.79
N SER A 36 55.92 -3.45 74.01
CA SER A 36 54.71 -3.34 73.16
C SER A 36 54.08 -1.94 73.22
N GLU A 37 53.39 -1.50 72.15
CA GLU A 37 52.79 -0.16 72.00
C GLU A 37 51.95 0.34 73.20
N PHE A 38 51.36 -0.57 73.98
CA PHE A 38 50.49 -0.25 75.12
C PHE A 38 51.23 0.33 76.35
N ASN A 39 52.55 0.18 76.48
CA ASN A 39 53.34 0.62 77.66
C ASN A 39 54.19 1.89 77.43
N SER A 40 54.05 2.56 76.29
CA SER A 40 54.76 3.82 75.94
C SER A 40 54.38 5.05 76.79
N LYS A 41 53.48 4.91 77.78
CA LYS A 41 52.98 6.02 78.63
C LYS A 41 53.38 5.93 80.11
N CYS A 42 54.25 5.00 80.52
CA CYS A 42 54.74 4.88 81.92
C CYS A 42 56.15 5.50 82.11
N LYS A 43 56.30 6.40 83.10
CA LYS A 43 57.47 7.32 83.28
C LYS A 43 58.63 6.82 84.18
N GLN A 44 58.67 5.55 84.60
CA GLN A 44 59.64 5.04 85.60
C GLN A 44 60.99 4.42 85.09
N PRO A 45 61.20 4.05 83.81
CA PRO A 45 62.47 3.43 83.41
C PRO A 45 63.69 4.36 83.37
N GLY A 46 63.49 5.64 83.01
CA GLY A 46 64.59 6.61 82.87
C GLY A 46 65.23 7.06 84.19
N ASP A 47 64.52 6.94 85.31
CA ASP A 47 65.07 7.25 86.64
C ASP A 47 66.01 6.16 87.16
N LEU A 48 65.82 4.90 86.72
CA LEU A 48 66.59 3.76 87.20
C LEU A 48 68.03 3.76 86.64
N ASP A 49 68.21 4.20 85.39
CA ASP A 49 69.53 4.28 84.73
C ASP A 49 70.41 5.40 85.32
N LYS A 50 69.77 6.50 85.74
CA LYS A 50 70.40 7.58 86.52
C LYS A 50 70.82 7.13 87.92
N GLN A 51 69.99 6.33 88.60
CA GLN A 51 70.31 5.79 89.93
C GLN A 51 71.47 4.78 89.89
N LEU A 52 71.59 3.99 88.81
CA LEU A 52 72.69 3.04 88.61
C LEU A 52 74.03 3.73 88.36
N SER A 53 74.04 4.82 87.59
CA SER A 53 75.24 5.63 87.35
C SER A 53 75.72 6.34 88.62
N GLN A 54 74.80 6.80 89.48
CA GLN A 54 75.14 7.36 90.80
C GLN A 54 75.70 6.31 91.78
N LEU A 55 75.28 5.04 91.65
CA LEU A 55 75.77 3.93 92.46
C LEU A 55 77.22 3.55 92.12
N GLU A 56 77.60 3.59 90.83
CA GLU A 56 78.99 3.41 90.39
C GLU A 56 79.91 4.54 90.88
N GLU A 57 79.43 5.79 90.83
CA GLU A 57 80.19 6.94 91.31
C GLU A 57 80.38 6.94 92.85
N LEU A 58 79.38 6.43 93.59
CA LEU A 58 79.44 6.26 95.05
C LEU A 58 80.41 5.15 95.47
N LEU A 59 80.50 4.05 94.71
CA LEU A 59 81.43 2.95 94.96
C LEU A 59 82.89 3.33 94.67
N ILE A 60 83.12 4.32 93.80
CA ILE A 60 84.44 4.95 93.58
C ILE A 60 84.77 5.96 94.70
N LYS A 61 83.77 6.66 95.25
CA LYS A 61 83.95 7.71 96.27
C LYS A 61 84.00 7.22 97.74
N LEU A 62 83.45 6.05 98.07
CA LEU A 62 83.38 5.55 99.46
C LEU A 62 84.65 4.82 99.98
N GLY A 63 85.78 4.96 99.28
CA GLY A 63 87.11 4.64 99.79
C GLY A 63 87.45 3.15 99.71
N GLY A 64 88.66 2.74 99.35
CA GLY A 64 89.91 3.45 99.16
C GLY A 64 91.01 2.43 99.44
N LYS A 65 91.56 1.85 98.36
CA LYS A 65 92.53 0.73 98.31
C LYS A 65 91.97 -0.66 98.65
N GLY A 66 91.30 -1.31 97.69
CA GLY A 66 90.90 -2.71 97.86
C GLY A 66 90.42 -3.48 96.63
N PHE A 67 90.17 -2.84 95.48
CA PHE A 67 89.73 -3.56 94.27
C PHE A 67 90.92 -3.89 93.37
N ARG A 68 91.36 -5.16 93.36
CA ARG A 68 92.46 -5.63 92.52
C ARG A 68 91.95 -6.23 91.21
N VAL A 69 92.44 -5.69 90.10
CA VAL A 69 92.47 -6.32 88.78
C VAL A 69 93.51 -7.44 88.82
N TRP A 70 93.14 -8.67 88.47
CA TRP A 70 94.06 -9.81 88.43
C TRP A 70 94.49 -10.13 87.00
N ASN A 71 95.75 -9.87 86.66
CA ASN A 71 96.38 -10.22 85.39
C ASN A 71 97.34 -11.42 85.57
N GLY A 72 97.08 -12.52 84.85
CA GLY A 72 98.03 -13.61 84.60
C GLY A 72 98.08 -13.94 83.10
N PRO A 73 99.25 -14.33 82.53
CA PRO A 73 99.48 -14.35 81.07
C PRO A 73 98.84 -15.57 80.36
N ARG A 74 98.25 -15.37 79.16
CA ARG A 74 97.65 -16.40 78.28
C ARG A 74 98.31 -16.44 76.90
N LYS A 75 98.47 -17.63 76.30
CA LYS A 75 99.06 -17.88 74.95
C LYS A 75 97.98 -17.91 73.84
N PRO A 76 98.31 -17.57 72.57
CA PRO A 76 97.35 -17.54 71.45
C PRO A 76 96.92 -18.93 70.92
N PRO A 77 95.70 -19.08 70.37
CA PRO A 77 95.22 -20.32 69.72
C PRO A 77 95.99 -20.62 68.42
N GLN A 78 96.33 -21.88 68.17
CA GLN A 78 97.17 -22.30 67.02
C GLN A 78 96.34 -22.75 65.80
N SER A 79 95.22 -23.45 65.99
CA SER A 79 94.38 -23.95 64.89
C SER A 79 92.92 -24.12 65.33
N VAL A 80 92.00 -24.14 64.36
CA VAL A 80 90.57 -24.40 64.61
C VAL A 80 89.98 -25.33 63.53
N ALA A 81 89.20 -26.32 63.95
CA ALA A 81 88.51 -27.26 63.06
C ALA A 81 87.12 -27.63 63.62
N TYR A 82 86.20 -28.05 62.76
CA TYR A 82 84.90 -28.61 63.18
C TYR A 82 84.89 -30.11 62.96
N LYS A 83 84.57 -30.87 64.00
CA LYS A 83 84.51 -32.32 63.92
C LYS A 83 83.37 -32.74 62.97
N ASP A 84 83.64 -33.68 62.08
CA ASP A 84 82.69 -34.27 61.14
C ASP A 84 82.06 -33.30 60.11
N TRP A 85 82.67 -32.14 59.85
CA TRP A 85 82.20 -31.25 58.77
C TRP A 85 82.52 -31.85 57.38
N PRO A 86 81.53 -32.16 56.52
CA PRO A 86 81.78 -32.74 55.20
C PRO A 86 82.47 -31.74 54.27
N ALA A 87 83.37 -32.21 53.39
CA ALA A 87 84.07 -31.35 52.42
C ALA A 87 83.13 -30.55 51.49
N GLN A 88 81.89 -31.02 51.30
CA GLN A 88 80.76 -30.29 50.69
C GLN A 88 79.48 -30.60 51.48
N ALA A 89 79.10 -29.76 52.45
CA ALA A 89 77.95 -30.03 53.30
C ALA A 89 76.62 -29.72 52.56
N GLN A 90 75.84 -30.77 52.23
CA GLN A 90 74.48 -30.63 51.73
C GLN A 90 73.48 -30.80 52.88
N PHE A 91 72.67 -29.78 53.14
CA PHE A 91 71.61 -29.84 54.13
C PHE A 91 70.22 -29.91 53.46
N GLN A 92 69.25 -30.50 54.14
CA GLN A 92 67.85 -30.52 53.72
C GLN A 92 67.07 -29.37 54.37
N PRO A 93 66.08 -28.76 53.69
CA PRO A 93 65.16 -27.83 54.33
C PRO A 93 64.45 -28.52 55.52
N GLY A 94 64.47 -27.91 56.71
CA GLY A 94 63.96 -28.51 57.95
C GLY A 94 64.95 -29.38 58.74
N GLN A 95 66.21 -29.52 58.29
CA GLN A 95 67.23 -30.30 59.00
C GLN A 95 67.81 -29.52 60.20
N GLN A 96 67.87 -30.16 61.37
CA GLN A 96 68.65 -29.68 62.51
C GLN A 96 70.14 -29.97 62.31
N VAL A 97 70.96 -28.96 62.54
CA VAL A 97 72.41 -29.03 62.37
C VAL A 97 73.08 -28.58 63.67
N LYS A 98 74.09 -29.32 64.15
CA LYS A 98 74.94 -28.95 65.28
C LYS A 98 76.36 -29.47 65.06
N PHE A 99 77.35 -28.58 64.98
CA PHE A 99 78.77 -28.91 64.84
C PHE A 99 79.61 -28.14 65.86
N GLU A 100 80.44 -28.87 66.61
CA GLU A 100 81.27 -28.32 67.70
C GLU A 100 82.69 -28.03 67.20
N ALA A 101 83.23 -26.87 67.61
CA ALA A 101 84.57 -26.44 67.22
C ALA A 101 85.65 -27.03 68.15
N GLN A 102 86.79 -27.41 67.56
CA GLN A 102 87.97 -27.91 68.24
C GLN A 102 89.12 -26.92 68.02
N VAL A 103 89.70 -26.42 69.12
CA VAL A 103 90.80 -25.45 69.09
C VAL A 103 92.03 -26.05 69.76
N GLU A 104 93.17 -26.00 69.09
CA GLU A 104 94.45 -26.45 69.64
C GLU A 104 95.32 -25.28 70.10
N GLY A 105 96.15 -25.51 71.13
CA GLY A 105 97.20 -24.59 71.59
C GLY A 105 96.82 -23.62 72.72
N THR A 106 95.55 -23.53 73.13
CA THR A 106 95.12 -22.72 74.29
C THR A 106 93.88 -23.29 74.97
N LEU A 107 93.61 -22.89 76.22
CA LEU A 107 92.39 -23.29 76.94
C LEU A 107 91.19 -22.51 76.35
N THR A 108 90.10 -23.22 76.06
CA THR A 108 88.91 -22.69 75.36
C THR A 108 88.16 -21.58 76.13
N ALA A 109 88.41 -21.44 77.43
CA ALA A 109 87.76 -20.43 78.27
C ALA A 109 88.31 -19.01 77.99
N GLY A 110 87.51 -18.18 77.32
CA GLY A 110 87.83 -16.78 77.00
C GLY A 110 88.33 -16.55 75.56
N LEU A 111 87.91 -17.40 74.62
CA LEU A 111 88.01 -17.18 73.18
C LEU A 111 86.74 -16.50 72.66
N GLU A 112 86.89 -15.54 71.76
CA GLU A 112 85.80 -14.89 71.04
C GLU A 112 85.70 -15.46 69.62
N TRP A 113 84.48 -15.76 69.16
CA TRP A 113 84.22 -16.43 67.88
C TRP A 113 83.39 -15.57 66.93
N SER A 114 83.75 -15.57 65.64
CA SER A 114 83.03 -14.85 64.58
C SER A 114 83.02 -15.63 63.26
N VAL A 115 81.98 -15.45 62.44
CA VAL A 115 81.86 -16.05 61.09
C VAL A 115 81.49 -14.99 60.06
N VAL A 116 82.14 -15.04 58.89
CA VAL A 116 81.88 -14.14 57.75
C VAL A 116 81.87 -14.91 56.43
N PRO A 117 80.87 -14.72 55.54
CA PRO A 117 79.62 -13.96 55.73
C PRO A 117 78.69 -14.61 56.77
N GLU A 118 77.56 -13.97 57.11
CA GLU A 118 76.58 -14.54 58.03
C GLU A 118 76.05 -15.90 57.55
N LEU A 119 75.84 -16.84 58.47
CA LEU A 119 75.32 -18.17 58.18
C LEU A 119 73.88 -18.11 57.61
N PRO A 120 73.43 -19.14 56.86
CA PRO A 120 72.06 -19.20 56.35
C PRO A 120 71.02 -19.02 57.46
N ALA A 121 69.89 -18.37 57.14
CA ALA A 121 68.79 -18.18 58.07
C ALA A 121 68.41 -19.53 58.74
N GLY A 122 68.40 -19.55 60.07
CA GLY A 122 68.16 -20.76 60.86
C GLY A 122 69.41 -21.41 61.47
N LEU A 123 70.63 -21.09 60.99
CA LEU A 123 71.89 -21.51 61.61
C LEU A 123 72.58 -20.34 62.33
N THR A 124 73.09 -20.59 63.52
CA THR A 124 73.75 -19.58 64.38
C THR A 124 75.10 -20.09 64.89
N LEU A 125 76.07 -19.19 65.02
CA LEU A 125 77.36 -19.47 65.67
C LEU A 125 77.29 -19.02 67.13
N ASP A 126 77.54 -19.92 68.06
CA ASP A 126 77.73 -19.57 69.47
C ASP A 126 79.09 -18.86 69.65
N THR A 127 79.05 -17.60 70.04
CA THR A 127 80.22 -16.71 70.12
C THR A 127 81.20 -17.06 71.23
N VAL A 128 80.83 -17.97 72.15
CA VAL A 128 81.66 -18.41 73.27
C VAL A 128 82.27 -19.79 73.02
N SER A 129 81.49 -20.76 72.53
CA SER A 129 81.96 -22.12 72.29
C SER A 129 82.47 -22.37 70.86
N GLY A 130 82.12 -21.50 69.92
CA GLY A 130 82.36 -21.73 68.50
C GLY A 130 81.45 -22.78 67.87
N THR A 131 80.39 -23.24 68.54
CA THR A 131 79.48 -24.25 67.98
C THR A 131 78.55 -23.63 66.93
N ILE A 132 78.44 -24.24 65.75
CA ILE A 132 77.43 -23.86 64.75
C ILE A 132 76.20 -24.73 64.96
N SER A 133 75.05 -24.13 65.28
CA SER A 133 73.80 -24.87 65.49
C SER A 133 72.54 -24.13 65.06
N GLY A 134 71.50 -24.90 64.72
CA GLY A 134 70.15 -24.39 64.44
C GLY A 134 69.37 -25.27 63.47
N GLU A 135 68.19 -24.79 63.03
CA GLU A 135 67.27 -25.51 62.13
C GLU A 135 66.99 -24.67 60.87
N LEU A 136 67.16 -25.27 59.69
CA LEU A 136 66.93 -24.59 58.42
C LEU A 136 65.41 -24.47 58.13
N PRO A 137 64.90 -23.31 57.67
CA PRO A 137 63.47 -23.12 57.40
C PRO A 137 62.89 -24.10 56.35
N PRO A 138 61.61 -24.50 56.48
CA PRO A 138 60.93 -25.31 55.47
C PRO A 138 60.92 -24.60 54.11
N GLY A 139 61.44 -25.25 53.06
CA GLY A 139 61.48 -24.70 51.71
C GLY A 139 62.65 -23.74 51.41
N ALA A 140 63.62 -23.58 52.32
CA ALA A 140 64.82 -22.79 52.06
C ALA A 140 65.70 -23.45 50.98
N GLU A 141 65.99 -22.72 49.89
CA GLU A 141 67.01 -23.09 48.91
C GLU A 141 68.17 -22.11 48.98
N VAL A 142 69.36 -22.60 49.32
CA VAL A 142 70.57 -21.78 49.44
C VAL A 142 71.65 -22.37 48.54
N PRO A 143 72.19 -21.59 47.57
CA PRO A 143 73.28 -22.06 46.71
C PRO A 143 74.58 -22.23 47.49
N ALA A 144 75.53 -23.01 46.96
CA ALA A 144 76.80 -23.29 47.62
C ALA A 144 77.57 -22.00 47.96
N ARG A 145 77.85 -21.80 49.26
CA ARG A 145 78.61 -20.65 49.79
C ARG A 145 79.68 -21.11 50.77
N THR A 146 80.80 -20.38 50.80
CA THR A 146 81.93 -20.62 51.71
C THR A 146 81.96 -19.58 52.82
N TYR A 147 82.01 -20.03 54.08
CA TYR A 147 81.99 -19.25 55.31
C TYR A 147 83.32 -19.39 56.05
N ARG A 148 83.88 -18.29 56.54
CA ARG A 148 85.14 -18.31 57.30
C ARG A 148 84.85 -18.06 58.78
N VAL A 149 85.17 -19.03 59.64
CA VAL A 149 84.99 -18.95 61.10
C VAL A 149 86.34 -18.69 61.77
N THR A 150 86.40 -17.68 62.65
CA THR A 150 87.63 -17.23 63.33
C THR A 150 87.42 -17.26 64.84
N CYS A 151 88.41 -17.78 65.58
CA CYS A 151 88.50 -17.71 67.04
C CYS A 151 89.70 -16.86 67.47
N CYS A 152 89.53 -15.96 68.43
CA CYS A 152 90.60 -15.07 68.90
C CYS A 152 90.63 -14.93 70.44
N ASN A 153 91.81 -14.64 70.98
CA ASN A 153 91.98 -14.09 72.32
C ASN A 153 92.90 -12.86 72.25
N ILE A 154 93.10 -12.20 73.40
CA ILE A 154 93.98 -11.02 73.52
C ILE A 154 95.43 -11.23 73.06
N ALA A 155 95.86 -12.46 72.80
CA ALA A 155 97.21 -12.80 72.33
C ALA A 155 97.29 -13.20 70.84
N GLY A 156 96.18 -13.49 70.14
CA GLY A 156 96.17 -13.89 68.71
C GLY A 156 94.90 -14.61 68.24
N ALA A 157 94.81 -14.97 66.94
CA ALA A 157 93.63 -15.58 66.31
C ALA A 157 93.94 -16.72 65.32
N ALA A 158 93.02 -17.69 65.17
CA ALA A 158 93.04 -18.79 64.20
C ALA A 158 91.70 -18.92 63.46
N ALA A 159 91.69 -19.35 62.19
CA ALA A 159 90.47 -19.41 61.36
C ALA A 159 90.38 -20.65 60.44
N VAL A 160 89.16 -21.07 60.10
CA VAL A 160 88.83 -22.17 59.17
C VAL A 160 87.73 -21.77 58.18
N SER A 161 87.76 -22.31 56.96
CA SER A 161 86.74 -22.08 55.92
C SER A 161 85.86 -23.31 55.72
N LEU A 162 84.54 -23.13 55.70
CA LEU A 162 83.51 -24.17 55.61
C LEU A 162 82.58 -23.89 54.42
N SER A 163 82.12 -24.91 53.67
CA SER A 163 81.16 -24.70 52.57
C SER A 163 79.88 -25.55 52.70
N CYS A 164 78.71 -24.97 52.38
CA CYS A 164 77.42 -25.69 52.41
C CYS A 164 76.34 -25.17 51.42
N PHE A 165 75.32 -26.00 51.09
CA PHE A 165 74.13 -25.67 50.29
C PHE A 165 72.86 -26.44 50.72
N VAL A 166 71.65 -25.97 50.31
CA VAL A 166 70.33 -26.56 50.69
C VAL A 166 69.43 -26.79 49.45
N ARG A 167 68.82 -27.99 49.27
CA ARG A 167 67.91 -28.36 48.14
C ARG A 167 66.76 -29.32 48.55
N GLN A 168 65.61 -29.28 47.86
CA GLN A 168 64.45 -30.19 48.06
C GLN A 168 64.60 -31.58 47.38
N PRO A 169 63.93 -32.64 47.89
CA PRO A 169 63.88 -33.96 47.23
C PRO A 169 63.03 -33.97 45.95
N ALA A 170 63.24 -34.93 45.05
CA ALA A 170 62.46 -35.11 43.83
C ALA A 170 61.07 -35.73 44.12
N PRO A 171 60.02 -35.46 43.31
CA PRO A 171 58.75 -36.18 43.39
C PRO A 171 58.97 -37.65 43.02
N THR A 172 58.42 -38.57 43.82
CA THR A 172 58.65 -40.02 43.67
C THR A 172 57.47 -40.76 43.05
N SER A 173 56.23 -40.30 43.29
CA SER A 173 55.03 -40.90 42.69
C SER A 173 53.99 -39.82 42.37
N LEU A 174 53.21 -40.03 41.31
CA LEU A 174 52.04 -39.23 40.95
C LEU A 174 50.90 -40.19 40.59
N ALA A 175 49.74 -39.96 41.17
CA ALA A 175 48.51 -40.68 40.85
C ALA A 175 47.33 -39.71 40.85
N TYR A 176 46.24 -40.02 40.14
CA TYR A 176 45.02 -39.22 40.16
C TYR A 176 43.88 -39.97 40.83
N ARG A 177 43.27 -39.37 41.86
CA ARG A 177 42.07 -39.90 42.50
C ARG A 177 40.81 -39.47 41.75
N GLY A 178 39.90 -40.42 41.59
CA GLY A 178 38.56 -40.17 41.03
C GLY A 178 38.46 -40.28 39.51
N VAL A 179 39.49 -40.81 38.83
CA VAL A 179 39.45 -41.06 37.38
C VAL A 179 38.40 -42.13 37.08
N VAL A 180 37.45 -41.79 36.19
CA VAL A 180 36.42 -42.71 35.72
C VAL A 180 36.73 -43.07 34.27
N ALA A 181 36.88 -44.36 33.98
CA ALA A 181 37.27 -44.84 32.64
C ALA A 181 36.25 -44.49 31.54
N VAL A 182 34.97 -44.31 31.89
CA VAL A 182 33.90 -43.92 30.98
C VAL A 182 33.15 -42.73 31.55
N CYS A 183 33.30 -41.57 30.92
CA CYS A 183 32.59 -40.34 31.25
C CYS A 183 31.48 -40.08 30.23
N VAL A 184 30.47 -39.28 30.61
CA VAL A 184 29.36 -38.91 29.73
C VAL A 184 29.44 -37.43 29.41
N THR A 185 29.04 -37.03 28.19
CA THR A 185 29.03 -35.62 27.77
C THR A 185 28.21 -34.76 28.74
N GLY A 186 28.81 -33.68 29.25
CA GLY A 186 28.20 -32.72 30.19
C GLY A 186 28.49 -32.96 31.69
N ASP A 187 29.08 -34.09 32.07
CA ASP A 187 29.47 -34.34 33.47
C ASP A 187 30.64 -33.45 33.91
N HIS A 188 30.59 -32.94 35.15
CA HIS A 188 31.68 -32.16 35.73
C HIS A 188 32.74 -33.10 36.30
N MET A 189 33.87 -33.22 35.62
CA MET A 189 35.01 -33.98 36.10
C MET A 189 35.86 -33.12 37.04
N ARG A 190 36.34 -33.71 38.13
CA ARG A 190 37.34 -33.12 39.02
C ARG A 190 38.24 -34.22 39.56
N TRP A 191 39.44 -34.34 39.01
CA TRP A 191 40.43 -35.33 39.43
C TRP A 191 41.58 -34.64 40.17
N LEU A 192 41.88 -35.17 41.36
CA LEU A 192 42.86 -34.59 42.27
C LEU A 192 44.17 -35.38 42.18
N PRO A 193 45.32 -34.71 41.99
CA PRO A 193 46.61 -35.37 42.01
C PRO A 193 46.98 -35.76 43.45
N VAL A 194 47.59 -36.93 43.59
CA VAL A 194 48.22 -37.44 44.80
C VAL A 194 49.68 -37.60 44.47
N VAL A 195 50.53 -36.82 45.14
CA VAL A 195 51.98 -36.81 44.93
C VAL A 195 52.68 -37.22 46.22
N GLU A 196 53.62 -38.15 46.11
CA GLU A 196 54.54 -38.50 47.19
C GLU A 196 55.97 -38.05 46.84
N GLY A 197 56.78 -37.75 47.86
CA GLY A 197 58.13 -37.20 47.70
C GLY A 197 58.14 -35.67 47.71
N GLY A 198 58.96 -35.06 46.85
CA GLY A 198 59.05 -33.61 46.71
C GLY A 198 57.80 -32.97 46.10
N LYS A 199 57.40 -31.79 46.59
CA LYS A 199 56.23 -31.06 46.05
C LYS A 199 56.53 -30.53 44.63
N PRO A 200 55.72 -30.85 43.61
CA PRO A 200 55.87 -30.28 42.27
C PRO A 200 55.47 -28.80 42.22
N PHE A 201 56.09 -28.04 41.32
CA PHE A 201 55.70 -26.64 41.04
C PHE A 201 55.06 -26.47 39.65
N ARG A 202 55.06 -27.53 38.82
CA ARG A 202 54.51 -27.51 37.47
C ARG A 202 53.87 -28.85 37.10
N TYR A 203 52.67 -28.77 36.53
CA TYR A 203 51.96 -29.89 35.91
C TYR A 203 51.71 -29.63 34.43
N SER A 204 51.80 -30.67 33.60
CA SER A 204 51.41 -30.63 32.19
C SER A 204 50.78 -31.97 31.77
N VAL A 205 49.97 -31.99 30.71
CA VAL A 205 49.32 -33.20 30.20
C VAL A 205 49.52 -33.33 28.69
N SER A 206 49.78 -34.56 28.22
CA SER A 206 49.93 -34.89 26.80
C SER A 206 49.24 -36.23 26.47
N PRO A 207 48.47 -36.34 25.38
CA PRO A 207 48.05 -35.27 24.46
C PRO A 207 47.10 -34.25 25.13
N ALA A 208 46.74 -33.16 24.44
CA ALA A 208 45.85 -32.15 25.01
C ALA A 208 44.50 -32.74 25.43
N LEU A 209 44.00 -32.37 26.60
CA LEU A 209 42.69 -32.80 27.10
C LEU A 209 41.55 -32.38 26.14
N PRO A 210 40.42 -33.11 26.12
CA PRO A 210 39.25 -32.73 25.33
C PRO A 210 38.79 -31.29 25.64
N LYS A 211 38.14 -30.62 24.67
CA LYS A 211 37.65 -29.25 24.85
C LYS A 211 36.82 -29.13 26.14
N CYS A 212 37.07 -28.05 26.90
CA CYS A 212 36.43 -27.73 28.18
C CYS A 212 36.81 -28.61 29.39
N LEU A 213 37.82 -29.48 29.25
CA LEU A 213 38.63 -30.00 30.36
C LEU A 213 39.96 -29.25 30.43
N CYS A 214 40.36 -28.79 31.60
CA CYS A 214 41.64 -28.12 31.81
C CYS A 214 42.41 -28.75 32.98
N LEU A 215 43.73 -28.77 32.85
CA LEU A 215 44.66 -29.08 33.95
C LEU A 215 45.11 -27.75 34.55
N ASP A 216 44.96 -27.60 35.86
CA ASP A 216 45.61 -26.52 36.60
C ASP A 216 47.12 -26.78 36.65
N GLU A 217 47.91 -25.92 35.98
CA GLU A 217 49.36 -26.08 35.87
C GLU A 217 50.09 -25.97 37.22
N ARG A 218 49.46 -25.42 38.26
CA ARG A 218 50.05 -25.22 39.59
C ARG A 218 49.71 -26.33 40.56
N ASP A 219 48.42 -26.65 40.66
CA ASP A 219 47.91 -27.61 41.65
C ASP A 219 47.65 -29.01 41.06
N GLY A 220 47.79 -29.16 39.74
CA GLY A 220 47.64 -30.42 39.01
C GLY A 220 46.20 -30.93 38.97
N ILE A 221 45.20 -30.11 39.29
CA ILE A 221 43.81 -30.53 39.30
C ILE A 221 43.30 -30.56 37.86
N ILE A 222 42.77 -31.70 37.41
CA ILE A 222 42.05 -31.77 36.13
C ILE A 222 40.57 -31.52 36.40
N SER A 223 39.99 -30.47 35.81
CA SER A 223 38.58 -30.14 35.99
C SER A 223 37.91 -29.60 34.73
N GLY A 224 36.59 -29.74 34.66
CA GLY A 224 35.78 -29.20 33.57
C GLY A 224 34.66 -30.12 33.09
N HIS A 225 34.02 -29.75 31.99
CA HIS A 225 32.94 -30.50 31.37
C HIS A 225 33.38 -30.98 29.98
N ALA A 226 33.43 -32.28 29.73
CA ALA A 226 33.61 -32.76 28.36
C ALA A 226 32.31 -32.56 27.57
N LEU A 227 32.36 -31.74 26.53
CA LEU A 227 31.21 -31.48 25.66
C LEU A 227 31.20 -32.40 24.42
N HIS A 228 32.36 -32.97 24.06
CA HIS A 228 32.52 -33.79 22.86
C HIS A 228 32.79 -35.25 23.20
N PRO A 229 32.16 -36.20 22.49
CA PRO A 229 32.49 -37.61 22.64
C PRO A 229 33.91 -37.89 22.13
N THR A 230 34.68 -38.64 22.90
CA THR A 230 36.05 -39.05 22.56
C THR A 230 36.20 -40.55 22.81
N ARG A 231 36.90 -41.23 21.90
CA ARG A 231 37.30 -42.63 22.14
C ARG A 231 38.27 -42.72 23.31
N ALA A 232 38.39 -43.90 23.91
CA ALA A 232 39.36 -44.17 24.96
C ALA A 232 40.75 -43.69 24.55
N ALA A 233 41.28 -42.73 25.30
CA ALA A 233 42.58 -42.12 25.06
C ALA A 233 43.37 -42.08 26.36
N LYS A 234 44.67 -42.35 26.23
CA LYS A 234 45.62 -42.34 27.33
C LYS A 234 46.30 -40.97 27.40
N TYR A 235 46.19 -40.30 28.55
CA TYR A 235 46.74 -39.00 28.84
C TYR A 235 47.82 -39.12 29.91
N THR A 236 49.04 -38.74 29.57
CA THR A 236 50.17 -38.75 30.51
C THR A 236 50.29 -37.37 31.15
N VAL A 237 50.02 -37.30 32.45
CA VAL A 237 50.24 -36.10 33.26
C VAL A 237 51.65 -36.13 33.83
N THR A 238 52.41 -35.08 33.59
CA THR A 238 53.77 -34.89 34.07
C THR A 238 53.76 -33.88 35.22
N ALA A 239 54.34 -34.24 36.36
CA ALA A 239 54.57 -33.32 37.48
C ALA A 239 56.07 -33.15 37.73
N SER A 240 56.55 -31.92 37.86
CA SER A 240 57.99 -31.65 37.98
C SER A 240 58.35 -30.62 39.07
N ASN A 241 59.53 -30.81 39.67
CA ASN A 241 60.24 -29.81 40.47
C ASN A 241 61.71 -29.68 40.02
N SER A 242 62.50 -28.85 40.70
CA SER A 242 63.92 -28.58 40.38
C SER A 242 64.84 -29.81 40.51
N SER A 243 64.37 -30.89 41.14
CA SER A 243 65.14 -32.10 41.45
C SER A 243 64.70 -33.35 40.66
N GLY A 244 63.53 -33.34 39.99
CA GLY A 244 63.09 -34.46 39.17
C GLY A 244 61.66 -34.35 38.63
N THR A 245 61.27 -35.32 37.80
CA THR A 245 59.96 -35.40 37.12
C THR A 245 59.33 -36.76 37.32
N VAL A 246 58.01 -36.80 37.55
CA VAL A 246 57.21 -38.02 37.65
C VAL A 246 56.03 -37.96 36.68
N TYR A 247 55.56 -39.13 36.25
CA TYR A 247 54.50 -39.28 35.28
C TYR A 247 53.34 -40.10 35.86
N ALA A 248 52.11 -39.76 35.49
CA ALA A 248 50.92 -40.55 35.77
C ALA A 248 50.08 -40.67 34.50
N ASP A 249 49.71 -41.89 34.17
CA ASP A 249 48.84 -42.16 33.04
C ASP A 249 47.38 -42.22 33.50
N ILE A 250 46.53 -41.47 32.79
CA ILE A 250 45.08 -41.43 32.99
C ILE A 250 44.43 -41.88 31.69
N GLU A 251 43.56 -42.89 31.76
CA GLU A 251 42.83 -43.39 30.59
C GLU A 251 41.33 -43.23 30.80
N PHE A 252 40.66 -42.54 29.87
CA PHE A 252 39.21 -42.39 29.88
C PHE A 252 38.64 -42.19 28.48
N GLU A 253 37.38 -42.57 28.29
CA GLU A 253 36.56 -42.24 27.11
C GLU A 253 35.39 -41.33 27.50
N VAL A 254 34.89 -40.52 26.56
CA VAL A 254 33.68 -39.72 26.74
C VAL A 254 32.61 -40.24 25.77
N LYS A 255 31.54 -40.82 26.31
CA LYS A 255 30.39 -41.31 25.54
C LYS A 255 29.26 -40.29 25.53
N VAL A 256 28.40 -40.39 24.51
CA VAL A 256 27.17 -39.58 24.40
C VAL A 256 26.19 -39.98 25.51
N ALA A 257 25.61 -38.98 26.18
CA ALA A 257 24.57 -39.21 27.19
C ALA A 257 23.30 -39.82 26.57
N PRO A 258 22.86 -41.03 26.97
CA PRO A 258 21.58 -41.57 26.49
C PRO A 258 20.42 -40.72 27.01
N PRO A 259 19.35 -40.53 26.22
CA PRO A 259 18.12 -39.95 26.73
C PRO A 259 17.45 -40.93 27.71
N VAL A 260 16.98 -40.41 28.84
CA VAL A 260 16.39 -41.18 29.96
C VAL A 260 14.92 -40.88 30.13
N LYS A 261 14.48 -39.66 29.81
CA LYS A 261 13.09 -39.26 29.90
C LYS A 261 12.74 -38.35 28.75
N LEU A 262 11.55 -38.56 28.19
CA LEU A 262 10.90 -37.69 27.23
C LEU A 262 9.49 -37.37 27.74
N SER A 263 9.11 -36.11 27.78
CA SER A 263 7.75 -35.69 28.11
C SER A 263 7.30 -34.49 27.30
N TYR A 264 6.00 -34.39 27.06
CA TYR A 264 5.37 -33.20 26.49
C TYR A 264 4.39 -32.64 27.52
N PRO A 265 4.82 -31.67 28.35
CA PRO A 265 4.01 -31.19 29.48
C PRO A 265 2.76 -30.40 29.04
N ASP A 266 2.75 -29.88 27.81
CA ASP A 266 1.72 -28.97 27.29
C ASP A 266 0.67 -29.70 26.42
N VAL A 267 0.61 -31.03 26.45
CA VAL A 267 -0.36 -31.80 25.64
C VAL A 267 -1.74 -31.74 26.27
N ALA A 268 -2.66 -31.02 25.61
CA ALA A 268 -4.08 -31.11 25.91
C ALA A 268 -4.67 -32.42 25.36
N GLN A 269 -5.61 -33.03 26.08
CA GLN A 269 -6.31 -34.25 25.64
C GLN A 269 -7.14 -34.04 24.36
N VAL A 270 -7.52 -32.80 24.07
CA VAL A 270 -8.24 -32.41 22.86
C VAL A 270 -7.60 -31.14 22.30
N LEU A 271 -7.14 -31.22 21.06
CA LEU A 271 -6.60 -30.09 20.30
C LEU A 271 -7.70 -29.48 19.42
N PRO A 272 -7.73 -28.15 19.28
CA PRO A 272 -8.73 -27.47 18.46
C PRO A 272 -8.48 -27.75 16.97
N TYR A 273 -9.52 -28.20 16.26
CA TYR A 273 -9.50 -28.32 14.80
C TYR A 273 -9.12 -26.98 14.15
N GLY A 274 -8.18 -26.98 13.19
CA GLY A 274 -7.69 -25.79 12.48
C GLY A 274 -6.92 -24.76 13.33
N GLY A 275 -6.82 -24.98 14.65
CA GLY A 275 -6.00 -24.18 15.56
C GLY A 275 -4.51 -24.46 15.37
N VAL A 276 -3.66 -23.49 15.70
CA VAL A 276 -2.20 -23.71 15.68
C VAL A 276 -1.82 -24.52 16.90
N VAL A 277 -1.28 -25.70 16.67
CA VAL A 277 -0.74 -26.59 17.70
C VAL A 277 0.77 -26.41 17.72
N TYR A 278 1.32 -26.27 18.93
CA TYR A 278 2.76 -26.17 19.15
C TYR A 278 3.12 -26.88 20.46
N LEU A 279 3.63 -28.09 20.36
CA LEU A 279 4.01 -28.92 21.51
C LEU A 279 5.54 -29.07 21.54
N THR A 280 6.14 -28.62 22.64
CA THR A 280 7.58 -28.68 22.85
C THR A 280 7.96 -29.88 23.71
N PRO A 281 8.94 -30.70 23.30
CA PRO A 281 9.43 -31.81 24.12
C PRO A 281 10.34 -31.32 25.25
N GLU A 282 10.28 -32.01 26.38
CA GLU A 282 11.27 -31.97 27.44
C GLU A 282 12.05 -33.30 27.44
N VAL A 283 13.37 -33.25 27.26
CA VAL A 283 14.25 -34.43 27.20
C VAL A 283 15.28 -34.36 28.33
N ASP A 284 15.28 -35.37 29.20
CA ASP A 284 16.32 -35.55 30.21
C ASP A 284 17.36 -36.58 29.72
N LEU A 285 18.64 -36.24 29.82
CA LEU A 285 19.76 -37.13 29.50
C LEU A 285 20.34 -37.79 30.76
N LYS A 286 20.89 -39.00 30.65
CA LYS A 286 21.48 -39.75 31.77
C LYS A 286 22.76 -39.05 32.24
N ARG A 287 22.76 -38.56 33.49
CA ARG A 287 23.98 -38.13 34.20
C ARG A 287 24.40 -39.21 35.19
N ILE A 288 25.68 -39.57 35.24
CA ILE A 288 26.20 -40.48 36.26
C ILE A 288 26.58 -39.62 37.49
N ALA A 289 25.80 -39.77 38.59
CA ALA A 289 25.88 -39.16 39.94
C ALA A 289 27.08 -38.23 40.27
N ALA A 290 26.98 -37.06 40.91
CA ALA A 290 26.08 -36.66 42.01
C ALA A 290 26.01 -35.12 42.23
N SER A 291 24.90 -34.68 42.84
CA SER A 291 24.69 -33.45 43.63
C SER A 291 24.87 -32.07 42.98
N ILE A 292 23.76 -31.48 42.50
CA ILE A 292 23.43 -30.06 42.75
C ILE A 292 21.93 -29.97 43.08
N SER A 293 21.62 -30.18 44.36
CA SER A 293 20.38 -29.71 44.96
C SER A 293 20.50 -28.20 45.20
N LYS A 294 19.99 -27.37 44.27
CA LYS A 294 19.50 -25.99 44.46
C LYS A 294 19.49 -25.26 43.11
N LEU A 295 18.32 -25.19 42.46
CA LEU A 295 17.94 -24.06 41.62
C LEU A 295 16.40 -23.98 41.63
N ALA A 296 15.94 -22.99 42.41
CA ALA A 296 14.62 -22.38 42.54
C ALA A 296 13.36 -23.15 42.11
N LYS A 297 12.55 -23.55 43.11
CA LYS A 297 11.09 -23.67 42.99
C LYS A 297 10.52 -22.31 42.54
N TRP A 298 9.96 -22.23 41.33
CA TRP A 298 9.01 -21.18 40.96
C TRP A 298 7.66 -21.84 40.67
N GLY A 299 6.71 -21.62 41.58
CA GLY A 299 5.38 -22.21 41.54
C GLY A 299 4.49 -21.58 40.47
N ARG A 300 3.65 -22.43 39.86
CA ARG A 300 2.55 -22.02 38.98
C ARG A 300 1.40 -21.48 39.84
N ILE A 301 0.96 -20.25 39.60
CA ILE A 301 -0.37 -19.78 40.02
C ILE A 301 -1.27 -19.90 38.79
N PHE A 302 -2.23 -20.82 38.83
CA PHE A 302 -3.35 -20.86 37.88
C PHE A 302 -4.46 -19.93 38.39
N SER A 303 -5.03 -19.09 37.54
CA SER A 303 -6.38 -18.57 37.77
C SER A 303 -7.39 -19.51 37.09
N SER A 304 -8.58 -19.60 37.67
CA SER A 304 -9.63 -20.58 37.39
C SER A 304 -10.35 -20.45 36.04
N ALA A 305 -9.76 -19.81 35.02
CA ALA A 305 -10.47 -19.45 33.78
C ALA A 305 -9.78 -19.83 32.46
N GLY A 306 -8.64 -20.52 32.45
CA GLY A 306 -8.18 -21.27 31.28
C GLY A 306 -8.02 -20.51 29.93
N ALA A 307 -7.72 -19.21 29.93
CA ALA A 307 -7.44 -18.43 28.70
C ALA A 307 -6.12 -17.65 28.83
N PHE A 308 -5.27 -17.72 27.80
CA PHE A 308 -3.98 -17.02 27.73
C PHE A 308 -4.06 -15.85 26.75
N VAL A 309 -3.78 -14.62 27.22
CA VAL A 309 -3.70 -13.41 26.39
C VAL A 309 -2.37 -12.69 26.66
N GLY A 310 -1.49 -12.66 25.66
CA GLY A 310 -0.53 -11.57 25.37
C GLY A 310 0.61 -11.19 26.36
N THR A 311 1.81 -11.03 25.78
CA THR A 311 2.94 -10.12 26.16
C THR A 311 4.12 -10.58 27.04
N LYS A 312 4.21 -11.84 27.51
CA LYS A 312 5.39 -12.31 28.30
C LYS A 312 6.20 -13.47 27.71
N TRP A 313 6.14 -13.70 26.39
CA TRP A 313 6.92 -14.76 25.74
C TRP A 313 8.43 -14.49 25.68
N GLY A 314 8.88 -13.23 25.76
CA GLY A 314 10.28 -12.86 25.50
C GLY A 314 11.30 -13.07 26.63
N LYS A 315 10.92 -13.52 27.84
CA LYS A 315 11.88 -13.60 28.97
C LYS A 315 11.85 -14.87 29.83
N ALA A 316 11.03 -15.87 29.50
CA ALA A 316 10.81 -17.03 30.41
C ALA A 316 11.18 -18.42 29.86
N ARG A 317 11.62 -18.58 28.61
CA ARG A 317 11.96 -19.92 28.04
C ARG A 317 13.40 -20.07 27.52
N GLN A 318 14.26 -19.09 27.78
CA GLN A 318 15.61 -18.97 27.18
C GLN A 318 16.75 -19.11 28.20
N VAL A 319 16.80 -20.18 29.01
CA VAL A 319 17.96 -20.36 29.93
C VAL A 319 18.57 -21.76 29.97
N LEU A 320 18.04 -22.77 29.28
CA LEU A 320 18.81 -24.01 29.12
C LEU A 320 18.82 -24.57 27.71
N LEU A 321 17.69 -24.67 27.02
CA LEU A 321 17.67 -25.28 25.69
C LEU A 321 18.22 -24.35 24.58
N GLY A 322 17.87 -23.05 24.62
CA GLY A 322 18.34 -22.08 23.62
C GLY A 322 19.84 -21.80 23.70
N ALA A 323 20.43 -21.81 24.90
CA ALA A 323 21.88 -21.67 25.10
C ALA A 323 22.66 -22.92 24.65
N LEU A 324 22.01 -24.09 24.60
CA LEU A 324 22.61 -25.36 24.18
C LEU A 324 22.56 -25.57 22.64
N ILE A 325 21.61 -24.95 21.92
CA ILE A 325 21.44 -25.11 20.47
C ILE A 325 22.25 -24.09 19.64
N GLN A 326 22.45 -22.86 20.13
CA GLN A 326 23.23 -21.83 19.40
C GLN A 326 24.73 -22.13 19.25
N GLY A 327 25.26 -23.13 19.97
CA GLY A 327 26.69 -23.50 19.96
C GLY A 327 27.09 -24.64 19.02
N GLY A 328 26.13 -25.34 18.40
CA GLY A 328 26.42 -26.33 17.35
C GLY A 328 27.33 -27.51 17.75
N ASP A 329 27.24 -28.03 18.98
CA ASP A 329 28.02 -29.21 19.42
C ASP A 329 27.32 -29.96 20.58
N LEU A 330 26.21 -30.65 20.27
CA LEU A 330 25.49 -31.57 21.17
C LEU A 330 24.97 -32.79 20.41
N PRO A 331 24.71 -33.93 21.09
CA PRO A 331 24.54 -35.23 20.44
C PRO A 331 23.41 -35.24 19.42
N GLU A 332 23.63 -35.90 18.27
CA GLU A 332 22.64 -36.11 17.22
C GLU A 332 21.40 -36.81 17.80
N LEU A 333 20.41 -36.02 18.23
CA LEU A 333 19.11 -36.50 18.69
C LEU A 333 18.18 -36.61 17.49
N THR A 334 17.58 -37.78 17.34
CA THR A 334 16.60 -38.08 16.30
C THR A 334 15.25 -38.38 16.93
N PHE A 335 14.19 -37.74 16.44
CA PHE A 335 12.83 -37.90 16.94
C PHE A 335 11.95 -38.62 15.92
N THR A 336 11.19 -39.62 16.38
CA THR A 336 10.21 -40.36 15.57
C THR A 336 8.87 -40.45 16.30
N VAL A 337 7.77 -40.61 15.56
CA VAL A 337 6.43 -40.75 16.13
C VAL A 337 5.67 -41.87 15.41
N GLU A 338 5.01 -42.73 16.19
CA GLU A 338 4.16 -43.81 15.69
C GLU A 338 2.86 -43.89 16.49
N PRO A 339 1.68 -43.98 15.84
CA PRO A 339 1.43 -43.89 14.39
C PRO A 339 1.65 -42.47 13.85
N ALA A 340 1.55 -42.28 12.53
CA ALA A 340 1.69 -40.96 11.90
C ALA A 340 0.69 -39.95 12.48
N LEU A 341 1.15 -38.71 12.69
CA LEU A 341 0.30 -37.63 13.20
C LEU A 341 -0.84 -37.30 12.21
N PRO A 342 -1.99 -36.82 12.71
CA PRO A 342 -3.10 -36.37 11.86
C PRO A 342 -2.67 -35.32 10.84
N ALA A 343 -3.34 -35.28 9.68
CA ALA A 343 -3.01 -34.36 8.60
C ALA A 343 -2.92 -32.90 9.08
N GLY A 344 -1.82 -32.24 8.71
CA GLY A 344 -1.52 -30.87 9.08
C GLY A 344 -0.73 -30.70 10.39
N LEU A 345 -0.43 -31.78 11.12
CA LEU A 345 0.56 -31.80 12.22
C LEU A 345 1.86 -32.49 11.77
N PHE A 346 3.00 -31.92 12.16
CA PHE A 346 4.33 -32.38 11.76
C PHE A 346 5.25 -32.47 12.98
N LEU A 347 6.06 -33.53 13.05
CA LEU A 347 7.14 -33.68 14.02
C LEU A 347 8.46 -33.25 13.38
N SER A 348 9.17 -32.32 14.02
CA SER A 348 10.56 -32.01 13.66
C SER A 348 11.47 -33.15 14.12
N VAL A 349 12.16 -33.79 13.16
CA VAL A 349 13.06 -34.92 13.42
C VAL A 349 14.30 -34.55 14.23
N THR A 350 14.68 -33.27 14.27
CA THR A 350 15.86 -32.74 14.97
C THR A 350 15.53 -32.14 16.33
N THR A 351 14.36 -31.50 16.47
CA THR A 351 14.00 -30.78 17.71
C THR A 351 12.91 -31.48 18.52
N GLY A 352 12.21 -32.45 17.93
CA GLY A 352 11.07 -33.13 18.53
C GLY A 352 9.83 -32.24 18.68
N VAL A 353 9.82 -31.01 18.16
CA VAL A 353 8.65 -30.14 18.23
C VAL A 353 7.54 -30.69 17.33
N ILE A 354 6.33 -30.85 17.88
CA ILE A 354 5.13 -31.12 17.09
C ILE A 354 4.43 -29.81 16.81
N SER A 355 4.30 -29.45 15.53
CA SER A 355 3.70 -28.18 15.11
C SER A 355 2.82 -28.33 13.89
N GLY A 356 1.84 -27.44 13.75
CA GLY A 356 1.01 -27.36 12.56
C GLY A 356 -0.45 -27.01 12.88
N LYS A 357 -1.32 -27.21 11.90
CA LYS A 357 -2.77 -26.99 12.02
C LYS A 357 -3.48 -28.29 11.67
N PRO A 358 -4.21 -28.92 12.60
CA PRO A 358 -4.91 -30.14 12.30
C PRO A 358 -6.04 -29.88 11.29
N GLU A 359 -6.04 -30.61 10.18
CA GLU A 359 -6.99 -30.45 9.07
C GLU A 359 -8.14 -31.48 9.11
N VAL A 360 -8.04 -32.49 9.97
CA VAL A 360 -8.99 -33.60 10.07
C VAL A 360 -9.38 -33.83 11.52
N GLU A 361 -10.68 -33.96 11.80
CA GLU A 361 -11.15 -34.37 13.13
C GLU A 361 -10.69 -35.79 13.44
N ALA A 362 -10.21 -36.00 14.67
CA ALA A 362 -9.66 -37.29 15.09
C ALA A 362 -10.11 -37.59 16.52
N GLN A 363 -10.53 -38.82 16.76
CA GLN A 363 -10.76 -39.27 18.13
C GLN A 363 -9.43 -39.31 18.90
N PRO A 364 -9.45 -39.18 20.25
CA PRO A 364 -8.24 -39.29 21.06
C PRO A 364 -7.45 -40.56 20.76
N GLN A 365 -6.24 -40.39 20.23
CA GLN A 365 -5.34 -41.47 19.84
C GLN A 365 -4.04 -41.36 20.62
N ASN A 366 -3.43 -42.51 20.91
CA ASN A 366 -2.13 -42.59 21.56
C ASN A 366 -1.02 -42.56 20.50
N PHE A 367 -0.11 -41.59 20.62
CA PHE A 367 1.08 -41.44 19.78
C PHE A 367 2.32 -41.72 20.64
N LYS A 368 3.11 -42.71 20.23
CA LYS A 368 4.39 -43.02 20.84
C LYS A 368 5.48 -42.19 20.17
N VAL A 369 5.98 -41.18 20.87
CA VAL A 369 7.12 -40.39 20.41
C VAL A 369 8.40 -40.98 21.00
N THR A 370 9.41 -41.21 20.16
CA THR A 370 10.70 -41.75 20.55
C THR A 370 11.79 -40.75 20.24
N VAL A 371 12.71 -40.56 21.18
CA VAL A 371 13.97 -39.83 20.96
C VAL A 371 15.13 -40.82 21.08
N SER A 372 16.06 -40.76 20.11
CA SER A 372 17.22 -41.63 20.03
C SER A 372 18.51 -40.87 19.75
N ASN A 373 19.61 -41.36 20.32
CA ASN A 373 20.98 -41.04 19.93
C ASN A 373 21.86 -42.31 20.02
N ASP A 374 23.14 -42.19 19.70
CA ASP A 374 24.12 -43.30 19.77
C ASP A 374 24.26 -43.93 21.16
N GLY A 375 23.83 -43.25 22.22
CA GLY A 375 23.85 -43.75 23.59
C GLY A 375 22.63 -44.59 23.98
N GLY A 376 21.48 -44.40 23.31
CA GLY A 376 20.24 -45.10 23.62
C GLY A 376 18.98 -44.39 23.11
N SER A 377 17.81 -44.94 23.46
CA SER A 377 16.51 -44.36 23.11
C SER A 377 15.54 -44.41 24.28
N VAL A 378 14.62 -43.44 24.32
CA VAL A 378 13.49 -43.40 25.25
C VAL A 378 12.23 -42.97 24.50
N SER A 379 11.09 -43.57 24.86
CA SER A 379 9.80 -43.22 24.27
C SER A 379 8.84 -42.70 25.34
N THR A 380 7.90 -41.87 24.91
CA THR A 380 6.77 -41.41 25.71
C THR A 380 5.49 -41.50 24.89
N ASN A 381 4.37 -41.71 25.58
CA ASN A 381 3.05 -41.80 24.96
C ASN A 381 2.32 -40.48 25.19
N ILE A 382 1.89 -39.83 24.11
CA ILE A 382 1.04 -38.64 24.15
C ILE A 382 -0.35 -39.02 23.63
N VAL A 383 -1.40 -38.64 24.35
CA VAL A 383 -2.79 -38.92 23.95
C VAL A 383 -3.50 -37.61 23.70
N PHE A 384 -3.95 -37.40 22.47
CA PHE A 384 -4.80 -36.26 22.13
C PHE A 384 -5.74 -36.61 20.98
N GLY A 385 -6.92 -35.98 20.96
CA GLY A 385 -7.84 -35.99 19.82
C GLY A 385 -7.92 -34.60 19.18
N ILE A 386 -8.54 -34.49 18.01
CA ILE A 386 -8.84 -33.23 17.34
C ILE A 386 -10.36 -33.07 17.29
N LYS A 387 -10.87 -32.03 17.94
CA LYS A 387 -12.31 -31.74 17.99
C LYS A 387 -12.58 -30.31 17.51
N MET A 388 -13.64 -30.12 16.73
CA MET A 388 -14.17 -28.80 16.42
C MET A 388 -14.88 -28.22 17.66
N GLU A 389 -14.57 -26.97 17.99
CA GLU A 389 -15.31 -26.21 19.01
C GLU A 389 -16.33 -25.28 18.33
N PRO A 390 -17.52 -25.07 18.91
CA PRO A 390 -18.49 -24.12 18.38
C PRO A 390 -17.94 -22.69 18.42
N PRO A 391 -18.38 -21.79 17.53
CA PRO A 391 -18.01 -20.38 17.60
C PRO A 391 -18.46 -19.77 18.94
N ARG A 392 -17.74 -18.77 19.45
CA ARG A 392 -18.06 -18.10 20.73
C ARG A 392 -17.82 -16.61 20.66
N GLY A 393 -18.53 -15.85 21.51
CA GLY A 393 -18.30 -14.42 21.70
C GLY A 393 -18.59 -13.56 20.47
N LEU A 394 -19.53 -13.97 19.62
CA LEU A 394 -19.95 -13.17 18.46
C LEU A 394 -20.51 -11.83 18.94
N HIS A 395 -19.98 -10.72 18.43
CA HIS A 395 -20.53 -9.38 18.64
C HIS A 395 -20.06 -8.41 17.56
N TYR A 396 -20.70 -7.23 17.47
CA TYR A 396 -20.43 -6.18 16.47
C TYR A 396 -20.04 -4.87 17.16
N PRO A 397 -18.76 -4.66 17.49
CA PRO A 397 -18.31 -3.52 18.30
C PRO A 397 -18.49 -2.17 17.60
N ASP A 398 -18.34 -2.13 16.27
CA ASP A 398 -18.44 -0.91 15.46
C ASP A 398 -19.88 -0.56 15.03
N CYS A 399 -20.90 -1.19 15.63
CA CYS A 399 -22.29 -0.90 15.31
C CYS A 399 -22.70 0.48 15.83
N LYS A 400 -22.97 1.40 14.90
CA LYS A 400 -23.58 2.70 15.22
C LYS A 400 -25.08 2.55 15.43
N ALA A 401 -25.65 3.33 16.35
CA ALA A 401 -27.10 3.36 16.56
C ALA A 401 -27.87 3.89 15.33
N THR A 402 -27.21 4.72 14.50
CA THR A 402 -27.80 5.36 13.33
C THR A 402 -26.88 5.20 12.11
N ILE A 403 -27.45 4.79 10.99
CA ILE A 403 -26.81 4.69 9.68
C ILE A 403 -27.56 5.61 8.72
N TYR A 404 -26.83 6.31 7.85
CA TYR A 404 -27.44 7.25 6.90
C TYR A 404 -27.69 6.60 5.54
N THR A 405 -28.84 6.90 4.93
CA THR A 405 -29.12 6.52 3.53
C THR A 405 -28.06 7.09 2.58
N GLY A 406 -27.76 6.37 1.49
CA GLY A 406 -26.77 6.80 0.48
C GLY A 406 -25.29 6.73 0.93
N THR A 407 -25.01 6.49 2.21
CA THR A 407 -23.65 6.26 2.70
C THR A 407 -23.34 4.77 2.84
N TYR A 408 -22.13 4.38 2.42
CA TYR A 408 -21.68 3.00 2.59
C TYR A 408 -21.38 2.72 4.07
N ALA A 409 -22.07 1.71 4.61
CA ALA A 409 -21.83 1.20 5.94
C ALA A 409 -21.24 -0.22 5.86
N ALA A 410 -20.26 -0.51 6.71
CA ALA A 410 -19.71 -1.83 6.91
C ALA A 410 -19.49 -2.05 8.40
N ILE A 411 -20.15 -3.06 8.96
CA ILE A 411 -20.09 -3.42 10.37
C ILE A 411 -19.46 -4.80 10.47
N GLU A 412 -18.23 -4.84 10.96
CA GLU A 412 -17.43 -6.08 11.04
C GLU A 412 -17.74 -6.85 12.33
N PRO A 413 -17.90 -8.19 12.28
CA PRO A 413 -18.07 -9.02 13.47
C PRO A 413 -16.73 -9.34 14.13
N GLU A 414 -16.76 -9.50 15.44
CA GLU A 414 -15.72 -10.18 16.21
C GLU A 414 -16.28 -11.51 16.72
N VAL A 415 -15.62 -12.62 16.37
CA VAL A 415 -16.02 -13.98 16.77
C VAL A 415 -14.77 -14.84 17.03
N ALA A 416 -14.79 -15.60 18.11
CA ALA A 416 -13.76 -16.58 18.43
C ALA A 416 -14.14 -17.96 17.86
N GLY A 417 -13.17 -18.65 17.27
CA GLY A 417 -13.37 -19.96 16.66
C GLY A 417 -13.55 -19.91 15.13
N ILE A 418 -13.73 -21.09 14.52
CA ILE A 418 -13.89 -21.23 13.07
C ILE A 418 -15.39 -21.15 12.73
N VAL A 419 -15.76 -20.33 11.76
CA VAL A 419 -17.13 -20.18 11.25
C VAL A 419 -17.17 -20.67 9.79
N TYR A 420 -18.17 -21.49 9.46
CA TYR A 420 -18.39 -21.99 8.10
C TYR A 420 -19.52 -21.28 7.37
N SER A 421 -20.55 -20.84 8.10
CA SER A 421 -21.63 -20.08 7.51
C SER A 421 -22.16 -18.99 8.41
N TRP A 422 -22.61 -17.93 7.76
CA TRP A 422 -23.25 -16.77 8.38
C TRP A 422 -24.68 -16.68 7.90
N LYS A 423 -25.60 -16.42 8.82
CA LYS A 423 -27.03 -16.22 8.52
C LYS A 423 -27.55 -15.04 9.31
N THR A 424 -28.48 -14.31 8.73
CA THR A 424 -29.32 -13.35 9.44
C THR A 424 -30.71 -13.97 9.57
N LYS A 425 -31.31 -13.85 10.76
CA LYS A 425 -32.67 -14.36 11.00
C LYS A 425 -33.71 -13.46 10.34
N ASP A 426 -33.49 -12.15 10.45
CA ASP A 426 -34.35 -11.11 9.90
C ASP A 426 -33.74 -10.54 8.61
N ALA A 427 -34.60 -10.07 7.70
CA ALA A 427 -34.12 -9.39 6.49
C ALA A 427 -33.51 -8.03 6.86
N LEU A 428 -32.28 -7.78 6.44
CA LEU A 428 -31.61 -6.49 6.62
C LEU A 428 -32.31 -5.39 5.78
N PRO A 429 -32.15 -4.11 6.14
CA PRO A 429 -32.68 -2.99 5.36
C PRO A 429 -32.27 -3.03 3.89
N GLU A 430 -33.10 -2.49 3.01
CA GLU A 430 -32.85 -2.48 1.57
C GLU A 430 -31.50 -1.80 1.24
N GLY A 431 -30.67 -2.50 0.47
CA GLY A 431 -29.31 -2.06 0.14
C GLY A 431 -28.22 -2.49 1.13
N MET A 432 -28.58 -3.09 2.27
CA MET A 432 -27.65 -3.78 3.19
C MET A 432 -27.69 -5.30 3.00
N THR A 433 -26.54 -5.94 3.13
CA THR A 433 -26.37 -7.39 2.93
C THR A 433 -25.40 -7.96 3.96
N LEU A 434 -25.59 -9.23 4.31
CA LEU A 434 -24.64 -9.99 5.12
C LEU A 434 -23.66 -10.71 4.19
N ASP A 435 -22.37 -10.45 4.34
CA ASP A 435 -21.34 -11.21 3.64
C ASP A 435 -21.32 -12.65 4.17
N ALA A 436 -21.73 -13.60 3.32
CA ALA A 436 -21.86 -15.01 3.68
C ALA A 436 -20.53 -15.69 4.07
N SER A 437 -19.38 -15.07 3.79
CA SER A 437 -18.05 -15.58 4.12
C SER A 437 -17.42 -14.89 5.33
N MET A 438 -17.67 -13.60 5.50
CA MET A 438 -17.01 -12.78 6.52
C MET A 438 -17.90 -12.39 7.70
N GLY A 439 -19.23 -12.53 7.57
CA GLY A 439 -20.19 -12.09 8.58
C GLY A 439 -20.33 -10.57 8.69
N THR A 440 -19.67 -9.82 7.82
CA THR A 440 -19.76 -8.36 7.75
C THR A 440 -21.13 -7.97 7.22
N VAL A 441 -21.85 -7.13 7.96
CA VAL A 441 -23.07 -6.49 7.47
C VAL A 441 -22.64 -5.23 6.72
N CYS A 442 -22.78 -5.23 5.40
CA CYS A 442 -22.34 -4.11 4.57
C CYS A 442 -23.30 -3.78 3.42
N GLY A 443 -23.23 -2.53 2.98
CA GLY A 443 -24.04 -2.05 1.87
C GLY A 443 -24.30 -0.55 1.94
N VAL A 444 -25.10 -0.07 1.00
CA VAL A 444 -25.56 1.32 0.95
C VAL A 444 -27.08 1.29 1.16
N PRO A 445 -27.58 1.68 2.35
CA PRO A 445 -29.02 1.69 2.59
C PRO A 445 -29.72 2.65 1.62
N THR A 446 -30.77 2.18 0.95
CA THR A 446 -31.49 2.97 -0.06
C THR A 446 -32.79 3.59 0.47
N LYS A 447 -33.32 3.08 1.59
CA LYS A 447 -34.54 3.58 2.24
C LYS A 447 -34.35 3.73 3.74
N THR A 448 -35.09 4.67 4.33
CA THR A 448 -35.16 4.85 5.78
C THR A 448 -35.85 3.65 6.44
N ALA A 449 -35.41 3.30 7.64
CA ALA A 449 -35.91 2.19 8.44
C ALA A 449 -35.88 2.57 9.93
N PRO A 450 -36.94 2.24 10.70
CA PRO A 450 -36.95 2.49 12.14
C PRO A 450 -35.88 1.65 12.85
N GLN A 451 -35.53 2.04 14.07
CA GLN A 451 -34.56 1.30 14.89
C GLN A 451 -35.03 -0.14 15.10
N THR A 452 -34.27 -1.09 14.56
CA THR A 452 -34.62 -2.52 14.57
C THR A 452 -33.41 -3.34 15.01
N SER A 453 -33.67 -4.45 15.71
CA SER A 453 -32.65 -5.40 16.16
C SER A 453 -32.60 -6.60 15.22
N TYR A 454 -31.44 -6.88 14.64
CA TYR A 454 -31.18 -7.98 13.72
C TYR A 454 -30.34 -9.06 14.40
N GLU A 455 -30.81 -10.30 14.41
CA GLU A 455 -30.05 -11.44 14.96
C GLU A 455 -29.16 -12.07 13.88
N ILE A 456 -27.84 -11.98 14.06
CA ILE A 456 -26.85 -12.62 13.18
C ILE A 456 -26.32 -13.89 13.85
N ILE A 457 -26.26 -14.98 13.09
CA ILE A 457 -25.86 -16.31 13.52
C ILE A 457 -24.62 -16.76 12.74
N ALA A 458 -23.58 -17.13 13.48
CA ALA A 458 -22.37 -17.76 12.99
C ALA A 458 -22.37 -19.25 13.36
N SER A 459 -22.22 -20.14 12.38
CA SER A 459 -22.28 -21.60 12.63
C SER A 459 -21.07 -22.37 12.09
N ASN A 460 -20.77 -23.48 12.75
CA ASN A 460 -19.87 -24.53 12.27
C ASN A 460 -20.45 -25.92 12.58
N SER A 461 -19.70 -27.00 12.31
CA SER A 461 -20.14 -28.39 12.53
C SER A 461 -20.37 -28.75 14.01
N ALA A 462 -19.82 -27.98 14.95
CA ALA A 462 -19.91 -28.21 16.39
C ALA A 462 -20.97 -27.37 17.11
N GLY A 463 -21.50 -26.31 16.47
CA GLY A 463 -22.58 -25.48 17.02
C GLY A 463 -22.64 -24.08 16.43
N GLU A 464 -23.41 -23.20 17.09
CA GLU A 464 -23.70 -21.84 16.61
C GLU A 464 -23.47 -20.79 17.72
N ALA A 465 -23.15 -19.57 17.32
CA ALA A 465 -23.18 -18.37 18.16
C ALA A 465 -24.04 -17.30 17.50
N SER A 466 -24.83 -16.57 18.29
CA SER A 466 -25.63 -15.45 17.80
C SER A 466 -25.26 -14.12 18.45
N ALA A 467 -25.51 -13.03 17.74
CA ALA A 467 -25.37 -11.66 18.23
C ALA A 467 -26.50 -10.79 17.71
N ILE A 468 -26.91 -9.81 18.53
CA ILE A 468 -27.96 -8.85 18.19
C ILE A 468 -27.33 -7.54 17.76
N LEU A 469 -27.69 -7.08 16.57
CA LEU A 469 -27.23 -5.84 15.95
C LEU A 469 -28.41 -4.86 15.90
N THR A 470 -28.31 -3.70 16.58
CA THR A 470 -29.44 -2.74 16.67
C THR A 470 -29.05 -1.40 16.08
N PHE A 471 -29.75 -0.96 15.02
CA PHE A 471 -29.56 0.35 14.41
C PHE A 471 -30.82 0.83 13.69
N ALA A 472 -30.90 2.14 13.44
CA ALA A 472 -31.88 2.78 12.57
C ALA A 472 -31.23 3.25 11.26
N VAL A 473 -32.00 3.34 10.18
CA VAL A 473 -31.57 3.96 8.92
C VAL A 473 -32.34 5.26 8.72
N VAL A 474 -31.65 6.40 8.72
CA VAL A 474 -32.26 7.74 8.59
C VAL A 474 -31.63 8.53 7.44
N ARG A 475 -32.24 9.64 7.02
CA ARG A 475 -31.61 10.55 6.04
C ARG A 475 -30.43 11.30 6.68
N PRO A 476 -29.37 11.61 5.92
CA PRO A 476 -28.33 12.51 6.41
C PRO A 476 -28.88 13.95 6.58
N PRO A 477 -28.47 14.69 7.62
CA PRO A 477 -28.84 16.10 7.76
C PRO A 477 -28.18 16.95 6.66
N PRO A 478 -28.81 18.06 6.21
CA PRO A 478 -28.23 18.90 5.18
C PRO A 478 -27.01 19.65 5.73
N SER A 479 -26.00 19.88 4.90
CA SER A 479 -24.75 20.53 5.31
C SER A 479 -24.10 21.33 4.18
N GLN A 480 -23.12 22.18 4.49
CA GLN A 480 -22.37 22.98 3.49
C GLN A 480 -23.23 23.95 2.65
N LEU A 481 -24.32 24.48 3.22
CA LEU A 481 -25.12 25.50 2.53
C LEU A 481 -24.30 26.75 2.21
N SER A 482 -24.22 27.12 0.94
CA SER A 482 -23.48 28.30 0.47
C SER A 482 -24.09 28.90 -0.80
N TYR A 483 -23.90 30.20 -1.01
CA TYR A 483 -24.29 30.94 -2.23
C TYR A 483 -23.03 31.58 -2.80
N TRP A 484 -22.37 30.89 -3.74
CA TRP A 484 -21.02 31.25 -4.19
C TRP A 484 -21.01 32.32 -5.31
N ASP A 485 -22.14 32.48 -6.00
CA ASP A 485 -22.39 33.43 -7.09
C ASP A 485 -22.99 34.77 -6.60
N LEU A 486 -23.00 34.99 -5.28
CA LEU A 486 -23.51 36.20 -4.65
C LEU A 486 -22.67 37.42 -5.05
N GLN A 487 -23.33 38.45 -5.58
CA GLN A 487 -22.75 39.78 -5.81
C GLN A 487 -23.07 40.70 -4.63
N PHE A 488 -22.17 41.64 -4.34
CA PHE A 488 -22.37 42.60 -3.25
C PHE A 488 -23.44 43.65 -3.61
N GLU A 489 -23.55 44.02 -4.89
CA GLU A 489 -24.48 45.03 -5.39
C GLU A 489 -25.27 44.48 -6.57
N TYR A 490 -26.60 44.65 -6.55
CA TYR A 490 -27.50 44.31 -7.65
C TYR A 490 -28.21 45.57 -8.16
N ALA A 491 -28.46 45.62 -9.48
CA ALA A 491 -29.14 46.74 -10.12
C ALA A 491 -30.67 46.60 -10.03
N VAL A 492 -31.38 47.70 -9.73
CA VAL A 492 -32.84 47.77 -9.86
C VAL A 492 -33.25 47.45 -11.31
N GLY A 493 -34.27 46.60 -11.48
CA GLY A 493 -34.80 46.22 -12.80
C GLY A 493 -34.03 45.13 -13.54
N SER A 494 -32.87 44.68 -13.02
CA SER A 494 -32.12 43.56 -13.59
C SER A 494 -32.55 42.23 -12.97
N HIS A 495 -32.68 41.18 -13.77
CA HIS A 495 -32.97 39.84 -13.25
C HIS A 495 -31.82 39.35 -12.37
N VAL A 496 -32.14 39.04 -11.11
CA VAL A 496 -31.22 38.48 -10.13
C VAL A 496 -31.56 37.00 -9.96
N GLU A 497 -30.54 36.16 -9.95
CA GLU A 497 -30.67 34.74 -9.67
C GLU A 497 -29.43 34.30 -8.88
N ILE A 498 -29.64 33.77 -7.67
CA ILE A 498 -28.59 33.38 -6.74
C ILE A 498 -28.84 31.93 -6.34
N ARG A 499 -27.90 31.04 -6.68
CA ARG A 499 -28.12 29.59 -6.55
C ARG A 499 -27.40 29.03 -5.32
N PRO A 500 -28.10 28.25 -4.46
CA PRO A 500 -27.46 27.58 -3.35
C PRO A 500 -26.65 26.39 -3.84
N THR A 501 -25.62 26.05 -3.07
CA THR A 501 -24.95 24.76 -3.07
C THR A 501 -25.13 24.15 -1.69
N ILE A 502 -25.56 22.89 -1.63
CA ILE A 502 -25.82 22.16 -0.39
C ILE A 502 -25.51 20.67 -0.57
N ASP A 503 -25.01 20.04 0.49
CA ASP A 503 -24.84 18.60 0.59
C ASP A 503 -26.00 17.98 1.36
N GLY A 504 -26.61 16.94 0.79
CA GLY A 504 -27.76 16.23 1.39
C GLY A 504 -29.11 16.70 0.84
N GLU A 505 -30.17 15.96 1.17
CA GLU A 505 -31.54 16.29 0.77
C GLU A 505 -32.15 17.32 1.72
N VAL A 506 -32.83 18.31 1.15
CA VAL A 506 -33.51 19.40 1.88
C VAL A 506 -35.01 19.29 1.64
N GLU A 507 -35.80 19.46 2.70
CA GLU A 507 -37.26 19.53 2.60
C GLU A 507 -37.74 20.97 2.45
N GLU A 508 -37.13 21.91 3.16
CA GLU A 508 -37.53 23.33 3.12
C GLU A 508 -36.34 24.27 3.29
N TYR A 509 -36.36 25.36 2.51
CA TYR A 509 -35.55 26.55 2.69
C TYR A 509 -36.36 27.71 3.25
N SER A 510 -35.74 28.50 4.12
CA SER A 510 -36.31 29.72 4.69
C SER A 510 -35.26 30.83 4.76
N VAL A 511 -35.69 32.09 4.74
CA VAL A 511 -34.82 33.27 4.79
C VAL A 511 -35.36 34.30 5.77
N GLU A 512 -34.49 34.88 6.60
CA GLU A 512 -34.82 35.96 7.52
C GLU A 512 -33.70 37.02 7.56
N PRO A 513 -34.00 38.34 7.48
CA PRO A 513 -35.34 38.96 7.32
C PRO A 513 -35.92 38.78 5.90
N THR A 514 -37.12 39.32 5.64
CA THR A 514 -37.77 39.24 4.31
C THR A 514 -36.91 39.90 3.22
N LEU A 515 -36.82 39.24 2.07
CA LEU A 515 -36.08 39.76 0.92
C LEU A 515 -36.70 41.06 0.37
N PRO A 516 -35.93 41.90 -0.35
CA PRO A 516 -36.43 43.13 -0.96
C PRO A 516 -37.52 42.87 -2.01
N ASP A 517 -38.41 43.84 -2.22
CA ASP A 517 -39.54 43.73 -3.14
C ASP A 517 -39.11 43.34 -4.57
N GLY A 518 -39.65 42.22 -5.04
CA GLY A 518 -39.35 41.64 -6.35
C GLY A 518 -38.30 40.52 -6.33
N LEU A 519 -37.70 40.19 -5.17
CA LEU A 519 -36.89 38.99 -4.97
C LEU A 519 -37.64 37.98 -4.09
N GLU A 520 -37.69 36.73 -4.53
CA GLU A 520 -38.32 35.64 -3.79
C GLU A 520 -37.36 34.45 -3.62
N LEU A 521 -37.49 33.75 -2.49
CA LEU A 521 -36.81 32.49 -2.24
C LEU A 521 -37.74 31.33 -2.64
N ASP A 522 -37.30 30.50 -3.58
CA ASP A 522 -37.92 29.21 -3.82
C ASP A 522 -37.69 28.30 -2.60
N LYS A 523 -38.76 27.98 -1.88
CA LYS A 523 -38.69 27.18 -0.65
C LYS A 523 -38.25 25.73 -0.88
N ALA A 524 -38.34 25.21 -2.10
CA ALA A 524 -37.93 23.85 -2.44
C ALA A 524 -36.50 23.80 -2.99
N LEU A 525 -36.13 24.76 -3.84
CA LEU A 525 -34.83 24.78 -4.51
C LEU A 525 -33.78 25.64 -3.80
N GLY A 526 -34.20 26.52 -2.89
CA GLY A 526 -33.35 27.48 -2.20
C GLY A 526 -32.79 28.59 -3.11
N ILE A 527 -33.27 28.69 -4.35
CA ILE A 527 -32.86 29.72 -5.31
C ILE A 527 -33.52 31.03 -4.91
N ILE A 528 -32.73 32.10 -4.82
CA ILE A 528 -33.25 33.46 -4.68
C ILE A 528 -33.30 34.06 -6.07
N SER A 529 -34.49 34.39 -6.55
CA SER A 529 -34.67 34.92 -7.91
C SER A 529 -35.74 35.99 -7.99
N GLY A 530 -35.60 36.86 -8.98
CA GLY A 530 -36.61 37.84 -9.34
C GLY A 530 -36.01 39.13 -9.87
N VAL A 531 -36.85 40.15 -10.01
CA VAL A 531 -36.43 41.47 -10.50
C VAL A 531 -36.69 42.47 -9.37
N PRO A 532 -35.65 42.98 -8.70
CA PRO A 532 -35.82 43.94 -7.64
C PRO A 532 -36.42 45.24 -8.19
N THR A 533 -37.51 45.69 -7.55
CA THR A 533 -38.34 46.80 -8.04
C THR A 533 -37.98 48.15 -7.41
N ALA A 534 -37.27 48.14 -6.28
CA ALA A 534 -36.85 49.34 -5.56
C ALA A 534 -35.41 49.18 -5.03
N ALA A 535 -34.72 50.31 -4.83
CA ALA A 535 -33.43 50.34 -4.18
C ALA A 535 -33.54 49.96 -2.69
N ALA A 536 -32.55 49.24 -2.18
CA ALA A 536 -32.51 48.78 -0.80
C ALA A 536 -31.08 48.84 -0.24
N ASP A 537 -30.94 49.37 0.98
CA ASP A 537 -29.67 49.44 1.69
C ASP A 537 -29.11 48.03 2.00
N VAL A 538 -27.82 47.94 2.35
CA VAL A 538 -27.15 46.68 2.68
C VAL A 538 -27.87 45.97 3.83
N CYS A 539 -28.35 44.76 3.58
CA CYS A 539 -28.97 43.91 4.60
C CYS A 539 -28.35 42.50 4.57
N VAL A 540 -28.30 41.83 5.72
CA VAL A 540 -27.79 40.46 5.86
C VAL A 540 -28.97 39.52 6.08
N TYR A 541 -29.12 38.56 5.18
CA TYR A 541 -30.16 37.54 5.17
C TYR A 541 -29.58 36.19 5.60
N ASN A 542 -30.23 35.54 6.56
CA ASN A 542 -29.89 34.21 7.02
C ASN A 542 -30.76 33.19 6.30
N VAL A 543 -30.16 32.40 5.41
CA VAL A 543 -30.84 31.33 4.69
C VAL A 543 -30.62 30.01 5.42
N THR A 544 -31.71 29.31 5.73
CA THR A 544 -31.72 28.04 6.47
C THR A 544 -32.29 26.95 5.60
N ALA A 545 -31.56 25.83 5.48
CA ALA A 545 -32.01 24.61 4.82
C ALA A 545 -32.24 23.52 5.87
N ARG A 546 -33.41 22.87 5.84
CA ARG A 546 -33.84 21.90 6.87
C ARG A 546 -34.39 20.62 6.25
N ASN A 547 -34.15 19.50 6.94
CA ASN A 547 -34.93 18.26 6.84
C ASN A 547 -35.29 17.77 8.25
N GLU A 548 -35.99 16.64 8.37
CA GLU A 548 -36.44 16.07 9.64
C GLU A 548 -35.30 15.64 10.58
N THR A 549 -34.08 15.50 10.06
CA THR A 549 -32.90 15.04 10.81
C THR A 549 -31.96 16.18 11.24
N GLY A 550 -32.10 17.38 10.66
CA GLY A 550 -31.28 18.53 11.02
C GLY A 550 -31.49 19.76 10.14
N ALA A 551 -30.78 20.84 10.46
CA ALA A 551 -30.78 22.07 9.68
C ALA A 551 -29.37 22.67 9.62
N THR A 552 -29.09 23.38 8.53
CA THR A 552 -27.87 24.19 8.33
C THR A 552 -28.27 25.59 7.90
N GLN A 553 -27.45 26.59 8.24
CA GLN A 553 -27.73 27.99 7.96
C GLN A 553 -26.48 28.68 7.40
N THR A 554 -26.68 29.67 6.53
CA THR A 554 -25.64 30.56 6.02
C THR A 554 -26.15 32.00 5.95
N SER A 555 -25.25 32.97 6.03
CA SER A 555 -25.58 34.39 5.96
C SER A 555 -25.10 34.98 4.63
N ILE A 556 -26.00 35.65 3.92
CA ILE A 556 -25.72 36.36 2.66
C ILE A 556 -26.01 37.85 2.84
N GLY A 557 -25.16 38.73 2.33
CA GLY A 557 -25.36 40.17 2.44
C GLY A 557 -25.17 40.87 1.11
N PHE A 558 -26.16 41.65 0.69
CA PHE A 558 -26.14 42.41 -0.57
C PHE A 558 -27.00 43.69 -0.47
N THR A 559 -26.82 44.61 -1.42
CA THR A 559 -27.61 45.85 -1.56
C THR A 559 -28.16 45.97 -2.97
N ILE A 560 -29.28 46.71 -3.14
CA ILE A 560 -29.88 47.01 -4.44
C ILE A 560 -29.74 48.51 -4.70
N LYS A 561 -29.10 48.87 -5.83
CA LYS A 561 -28.86 50.26 -6.25
C LYS A 561 -29.38 50.53 -7.66
N VAL A 562 -29.67 51.80 -7.94
CA VAL A 562 -29.90 52.26 -9.32
C VAL A 562 -28.52 52.50 -9.95
N LEU A 563 -28.18 51.71 -10.97
CA LEU A 563 -26.92 51.83 -11.73
C LEU A 563 -27.18 52.47 -13.10
N PRO A 564 -26.22 53.21 -13.68
CA PRO A 564 -26.34 53.72 -15.05
C PRO A 564 -26.50 52.54 -16.04
N PRO A 565 -27.19 52.72 -17.18
CA PRO A 565 -27.30 51.67 -18.17
C PRO A 565 -25.91 51.40 -18.77
N GLU A 566 -25.58 50.13 -18.98
CA GLU A 566 -24.26 49.71 -19.46
C GLU A 566 -24.36 48.79 -20.69
N GLY A 567 -23.31 48.83 -21.52
CA GLY A 567 -23.12 47.89 -22.61
C GLY A 567 -24.05 48.10 -23.80
N LEU A 568 -24.52 49.34 -24.05
CA LEU A 568 -25.34 49.62 -25.22
C LEU A 568 -24.61 49.24 -26.51
N SER A 569 -25.23 48.39 -27.31
CA SER A 569 -24.70 47.98 -28.61
C SER A 569 -25.82 47.57 -29.56
N TYR A 570 -25.56 47.69 -30.86
CA TYR A 570 -26.42 47.17 -31.94
C TYR A 570 -25.62 46.13 -32.72
N PRO A 571 -25.74 44.83 -32.38
CA PRO A 571 -24.85 43.79 -32.91
C PRO A 571 -25.13 43.41 -34.36
N ARG A 572 -26.25 43.88 -34.95
CA ARG A 572 -26.72 43.52 -36.30
C ARG A 572 -26.72 44.69 -37.27
N VAL A 573 -25.77 45.62 -37.12
CA VAL A 573 -25.60 46.72 -38.07
C VAL A 573 -24.74 46.23 -39.23
N ASP A 574 -25.24 46.39 -40.45
CA ASP A 574 -24.53 46.17 -41.69
C ASP A 574 -23.93 47.49 -42.19
N ASP A 575 -22.75 47.42 -42.82
CA ASP A 575 -22.05 48.60 -43.33
C ASP A 575 -22.84 49.32 -44.45
N GLU A 576 -23.74 48.60 -45.13
CA GLU A 576 -24.52 49.11 -46.26
C GLU A 576 -25.91 48.47 -46.32
N TYR A 577 -26.94 49.33 -46.42
CA TYR A 577 -28.33 48.96 -46.66
C TYR A 577 -28.81 49.42 -48.05
N GLY A 578 -29.69 48.64 -48.66
CA GLY A 578 -30.37 48.94 -49.92
C GLY A 578 -31.50 49.96 -49.74
N VAL A 579 -31.76 50.77 -50.77
CA VAL A 579 -33.01 51.55 -50.83
C VAL A 579 -34.21 50.59 -50.91
N GLY A 580 -35.13 50.69 -49.96
CA GLY A 580 -36.30 49.80 -49.82
C GLY A 580 -36.04 48.51 -49.03
N GLU A 581 -34.81 48.25 -48.60
CA GLU A 581 -34.48 47.14 -47.69
C GLU A 581 -35.12 47.39 -46.31
N GLU A 582 -35.73 46.37 -45.72
CA GLU A 582 -36.27 46.46 -44.36
C GLU A 582 -35.10 46.45 -43.36
N LEU A 583 -34.92 47.56 -42.65
CA LEU A 583 -33.91 47.72 -41.61
C LEU A 583 -34.58 47.53 -40.25
N LEU A 584 -34.02 46.63 -39.43
CA LEU A 584 -34.42 46.38 -38.05
C LEU A 584 -33.18 46.19 -37.17
N LEU A 585 -32.90 47.16 -36.31
CA LEU A 585 -31.79 47.14 -35.37
C LEU A 585 -32.32 47.15 -33.94
N GLU A 586 -32.11 46.06 -33.23
CA GLU A 586 -32.49 45.91 -31.84
C GLU A 586 -31.32 46.26 -30.91
N PRO A 587 -31.52 47.13 -29.90
CA PRO A 587 -30.48 47.44 -28.94
C PRO A 587 -30.26 46.27 -27.97
N GLN A 588 -29.00 46.05 -27.61
CA GLN A 588 -28.63 45.26 -26.44
C GLN A 588 -28.04 46.21 -25.40
N VAL A 589 -28.64 46.24 -24.21
CA VAL A 589 -28.27 47.14 -23.13
C VAL A 589 -28.73 46.55 -21.80
N THR A 590 -27.96 46.78 -20.75
CA THR A 590 -28.25 46.29 -19.40
C THR A 590 -28.55 47.46 -18.47
N GLY A 591 -29.48 47.26 -17.53
CA GLY A 591 -29.94 48.31 -16.62
C GLY A 591 -31.22 49.02 -17.07
N ALA A 592 -31.90 49.67 -16.13
CA ALA A 592 -33.14 50.40 -16.39
C ALA A 592 -32.87 51.69 -17.17
N ILE A 593 -33.64 51.93 -18.24
CA ILE A 593 -33.48 53.09 -19.14
C ILE A 593 -34.76 53.91 -19.11
N THR A 594 -34.61 55.23 -19.02
CA THR A 594 -35.74 56.17 -19.00
C THR A 594 -35.82 57.01 -20.27
N SER A 595 -34.75 57.10 -21.06
CA SER A 595 -34.73 57.89 -22.30
C SER A 595 -33.75 57.37 -23.35
N TRP A 596 -34.16 57.48 -24.62
CA TRP A 596 -33.40 57.14 -25.83
C TRP A 596 -33.25 58.34 -26.77
N SER A 597 -32.09 58.49 -27.42
CA SER A 597 -31.86 59.52 -28.44
C SER A 597 -30.85 59.08 -29.51
N ILE A 598 -30.90 59.68 -30.70
CA ILE A 598 -29.96 59.43 -31.80
C ILE A 598 -29.56 60.73 -32.52
N GLU A 599 -28.26 60.88 -32.84
CA GLU A 599 -27.73 62.02 -33.58
C GLU A 599 -26.63 61.58 -34.56
N PRO A 600 -26.60 62.04 -35.83
CA PRO A 600 -27.57 62.93 -36.52
C PRO A 600 -28.91 62.23 -36.86
N PRO A 601 -29.92 62.95 -37.42
CA PRO A 601 -31.21 62.34 -37.78
C PRO A 601 -31.07 61.19 -38.78
N LEU A 602 -31.84 60.12 -38.57
CA LEU A 602 -31.88 58.95 -39.44
C LEU A 602 -32.40 59.27 -40.86
N PRO A 603 -32.01 58.46 -41.87
CA PRO A 603 -32.49 58.62 -43.25
C PRO A 603 -34.01 58.49 -43.37
N VAL A 604 -34.60 59.17 -44.37
CA VAL A 604 -36.06 59.16 -44.59
C VAL A 604 -36.57 57.72 -44.78
N GLY A 605 -37.52 57.34 -43.95
CA GLY A 605 -38.11 56.00 -43.93
C GLY A 605 -37.60 55.09 -42.80
N VAL A 606 -36.61 55.54 -42.02
CA VAL A 606 -36.09 54.85 -40.82
C VAL A 606 -36.29 55.72 -39.58
N ALA A 607 -36.70 55.14 -38.46
CA ALA A 607 -36.97 55.86 -37.20
C ALA A 607 -36.48 55.08 -35.97
N LEU A 608 -36.15 55.81 -34.91
CA LEU A 608 -35.87 55.27 -33.57
C LEU A 608 -37.16 55.29 -32.73
N ASP A 609 -37.50 54.16 -32.11
CA ASP A 609 -38.53 54.09 -31.08
C ASP A 609 -37.99 54.66 -29.76
N SER A 610 -38.65 55.70 -29.23
CA SER A 610 -38.23 56.42 -28.02
C SER A 610 -38.44 55.65 -26.72
N ALA A 611 -39.24 54.57 -26.73
CA ALA A 611 -39.47 53.71 -25.56
C ALA A 611 -38.53 52.50 -25.54
N THR A 612 -38.27 51.90 -26.70
CA THR A 612 -37.56 50.62 -26.80
C THR A 612 -36.12 50.74 -27.32
N GLY A 613 -35.76 51.87 -27.94
CA GLY A 613 -34.47 52.06 -28.59
C GLY A 613 -34.31 51.29 -29.91
N VAL A 614 -35.36 50.65 -30.42
CA VAL A 614 -35.32 49.92 -31.70
C VAL A 614 -35.26 50.90 -32.86
N ILE A 615 -34.34 50.70 -33.80
CA ILE A 615 -34.29 51.45 -35.06
C ILE A 615 -34.93 50.60 -36.14
N SER A 616 -36.01 51.07 -36.76
CA SER A 616 -36.73 50.30 -37.77
C SER A 616 -37.23 51.15 -38.93
N GLY A 617 -37.45 50.51 -40.08
CA GLY A 617 -38.08 51.09 -41.25
C GLY A 617 -37.38 50.74 -42.57
N SER A 618 -37.86 51.31 -43.67
CA SER A 618 -37.32 51.05 -45.01
C SER A 618 -36.74 52.35 -45.60
N PRO A 619 -35.42 52.47 -45.79
CA PRO A 619 -34.82 53.68 -46.34
C PRO A 619 -35.34 54.02 -47.74
N ARG A 620 -35.72 55.28 -47.97
CA ARG A 620 -36.32 55.73 -49.25
C ARG A 620 -35.36 56.48 -50.18
N ALA A 621 -34.16 56.81 -49.71
CA ALA A 621 -33.19 57.59 -50.47
C ALA A 621 -31.75 57.17 -50.15
N VAL A 622 -30.87 57.29 -51.14
CA VAL A 622 -29.43 57.02 -51.05
C VAL A 622 -28.78 58.00 -50.07
N SER A 623 -27.87 57.51 -49.23
CA SER A 623 -27.04 58.31 -48.32
C SER A 623 -25.63 57.73 -48.25
N GLY A 624 -24.60 58.60 -48.18
CA GLY A 624 -23.22 58.15 -47.95
C GLY A 624 -23.00 57.58 -46.55
N ASP A 625 -21.77 57.12 -46.27
CA ASP A 625 -21.37 56.62 -44.95
C ASP A 625 -21.62 57.69 -43.88
N ARG A 626 -22.44 57.36 -42.89
CA ARG A 626 -22.75 58.24 -41.76
C ARG A 626 -22.66 57.46 -40.46
N GLU A 627 -21.99 58.07 -39.49
CA GLU A 627 -21.96 57.62 -38.11
C GLU A 627 -23.13 58.22 -37.35
N TYR A 628 -23.86 57.39 -36.61
CA TYR A 628 -24.96 57.77 -35.73
C TYR A 628 -24.60 57.35 -34.31
N ILE A 629 -24.79 58.27 -33.36
CA ILE A 629 -24.57 58.03 -31.94
C ILE A 629 -25.94 57.83 -31.30
N VAL A 630 -26.19 56.60 -30.85
CA VAL A 630 -27.39 56.27 -30.08
C VAL A 630 -27.07 56.33 -28.60
N SER A 631 -27.88 57.03 -27.82
CA SER A 631 -27.69 57.16 -26.36
C SER A 631 -28.88 56.61 -25.60
N ALA A 632 -28.60 55.91 -24.50
CA ALA A 632 -29.57 55.43 -23.52
C ALA A 632 -29.19 55.94 -22.13
N SER A 633 -30.13 56.49 -21.37
CA SER A 633 -29.84 57.11 -20.07
C SER A 633 -30.93 56.91 -19.01
N ASN A 634 -30.51 57.03 -17.75
CA ASN A 634 -31.34 57.10 -16.55
C ASN A 634 -30.81 58.16 -15.55
N GLU A 635 -31.43 58.28 -14.37
CA GLU A 635 -31.03 59.25 -13.33
C GLU A 635 -29.60 59.06 -12.78
N ALA A 636 -29.02 57.86 -12.93
CA ALA A 636 -27.67 57.51 -12.47
C ALA A 636 -26.59 57.72 -13.56
N GLY A 637 -26.97 57.97 -14.82
CA GLY A 637 -26.06 58.22 -15.93
C GLY A 637 -26.56 57.67 -17.27
N GLY A 638 -25.67 57.59 -18.26
CA GLY A 638 -26.02 57.08 -19.59
C GLY A 638 -24.85 56.42 -20.31
N THR A 639 -25.18 55.66 -21.34
CA THR A 639 -24.25 54.98 -22.23
C THR A 639 -24.60 55.31 -23.69
N CYS A 640 -23.63 55.21 -24.58
CA CYS A 640 -23.82 55.46 -26.00
C CYS A 640 -23.17 54.37 -26.86
N ALA A 641 -23.74 54.17 -28.05
CA ALA A 641 -23.21 53.29 -29.09
C ALA A 641 -23.10 54.06 -30.41
N CYS A 642 -21.95 53.94 -31.07
CA CYS A 642 -21.78 54.41 -32.43
C CYS A 642 -22.18 53.31 -33.42
N ILE A 643 -23.04 53.63 -34.36
CA ILE A 643 -23.40 52.77 -35.48
C ILE A 643 -23.08 53.51 -36.78
N THR A 644 -22.48 52.82 -37.74
CA THR A 644 -22.10 53.43 -39.02
C THR A 644 -22.66 52.59 -40.14
N PHE A 645 -23.45 53.21 -41.03
CA PHE A 645 -23.95 52.56 -42.23
C PHE A 645 -24.22 53.58 -43.33
N ARG A 646 -24.17 53.13 -44.59
CA ARG A 646 -24.66 53.89 -45.76
C ARG A 646 -25.90 53.28 -46.37
N ILE A 647 -26.61 54.07 -47.18
CA ILE A 647 -27.71 53.58 -48.01
C ILE A 647 -27.31 53.70 -49.48
N ALA A 648 -27.24 52.57 -50.17
CA ALA A 648 -26.88 52.50 -51.58
C ALA A 648 -27.99 51.83 -52.41
N SER A 649 -28.04 52.13 -53.71
CA SER A 649 -28.82 51.34 -54.66
C SER A 649 -27.96 50.19 -55.16
N ARG A 650 -28.39 48.94 -54.91
CA ARG A 650 -27.69 47.73 -55.39
C ARG A 650 -28.22 47.30 -56.75
N SER A 651 -27.35 46.88 -57.67
CA SER A 651 -27.78 46.35 -58.97
C SER A 651 -28.42 44.97 -58.79
N PRO A 652 -29.52 44.64 -59.49
CA PRO A 652 -30.10 43.31 -59.44
C PRO A 652 -29.07 42.31 -59.97
N GLU A 653 -28.91 41.16 -59.30
CA GLU A 653 -27.94 40.12 -59.69
C GLU A 653 -28.59 38.74 -59.69
N GLY A 654 -28.02 37.80 -60.46
CA GLY A 654 -28.38 36.40 -60.36
C GLY A 654 -29.82 36.07 -60.75
N LEU A 655 -30.45 36.86 -61.65
CA LEU A 655 -31.76 36.53 -62.19
C LEU A 655 -31.70 35.19 -62.90
N VAL A 656 -32.44 34.20 -62.40
CA VAL A 656 -32.56 32.86 -62.95
C VAL A 656 -34.00 32.40 -62.79
N TYR A 657 -34.53 31.68 -63.77
CA TYR A 657 -35.76 30.91 -63.66
C TYR A 657 -35.36 29.43 -63.56
N PRO A 658 -35.25 28.87 -62.35
CA PRO A 658 -34.68 27.53 -62.15
C PRO A 658 -35.40 26.43 -62.92
N GLU A 659 -36.68 26.66 -63.21
CA GLU A 659 -37.60 25.72 -63.86
C GLU A 659 -37.57 25.83 -65.41
N ALA A 660 -36.86 26.81 -65.97
CA ALA A 660 -36.83 27.08 -67.41
C ALA A 660 -35.46 27.54 -67.97
N CYS A 661 -34.42 27.58 -67.13
CA CYS A 661 -33.06 27.98 -67.51
C CYS A 661 -32.14 26.76 -67.67
N GLY A 662 -31.69 26.54 -68.89
CA GLY A 662 -30.56 25.69 -69.28
C GLY A 662 -30.19 26.08 -70.71
N GLY A 663 -28.93 25.94 -71.12
CA GLY A 663 -28.49 26.34 -72.48
C GLY A 663 -29.28 25.66 -73.60
N ALA A 664 -28.96 25.94 -74.87
CA ALA A 664 -29.71 25.45 -76.04
C ALA A 664 -30.02 23.93 -76.08
N ASP A 665 -29.32 23.11 -75.28
CA ASP A 665 -29.54 21.66 -75.12
C ASP A 665 -30.63 21.29 -74.09
N ALA A 666 -31.11 22.23 -73.27
CA ALA A 666 -32.09 22.00 -72.22
C ALA A 666 -33.52 22.23 -72.75
N ASN A 667 -34.10 21.16 -73.29
CA ASN A 667 -35.43 21.19 -73.89
C ASN A 667 -36.51 21.05 -72.79
N HIS A 668 -36.82 22.13 -72.07
CA HIS A 668 -37.89 22.14 -71.05
C HIS A 668 -39.25 22.15 -71.75
N VAL A 669 -40.09 21.15 -71.48
CA VAL A 669 -41.39 20.98 -72.14
C VAL A 669 -42.50 21.09 -71.10
N PHE A 670 -43.38 22.08 -71.27
CA PHE A 670 -44.59 22.26 -70.48
C PHE A 670 -45.83 21.77 -71.24
N LEU A 671 -46.93 21.56 -70.51
CA LEU A 671 -48.15 20.94 -71.07
C LEU A 671 -49.23 21.98 -71.34
N VAL A 672 -49.93 21.84 -72.46
CA VAL A 672 -51.15 22.62 -72.77
C VAL A 672 -52.24 22.31 -71.72
N ASP A 673 -53.01 23.32 -71.33
CA ASP A 673 -54.12 23.26 -70.35
C ASP A 673 -53.70 22.95 -68.89
N ALA A 674 -52.39 22.91 -68.58
CA ALA A 674 -51.88 22.76 -67.22
C ALA A 674 -51.45 24.12 -66.65
N GLN A 675 -51.81 24.41 -65.40
CA GLN A 675 -51.37 25.64 -64.74
C GLN A 675 -49.85 25.68 -64.63
N LEU A 676 -49.24 26.71 -65.22
CA LEU A 676 -47.81 26.94 -65.21
C LEU A 676 -47.51 28.16 -64.36
N THR A 677 -46.51 28.06 -63.49
CA THR A 677 -46.02 29.18 -62.68
C THR A 677 -44.51 29.03 -62.59
N LEU A 678 -43.78 29.95 -63.22
CA LEU A 678 -42.33 30.04 -63.20
C LEU A 678 -41.95 31.19 -62.27
N GLU A 679 -41.39 30.87 -61.12
CA GLU A 679 -40.94 31.85 -60.15
C GLU A 679 -39.47 32.23 -60.42
N PRO A 680 -39.14 33.53 -60.57
CA PRO A 680 -37.76 33.95 -60.65
C PRO A 680 -37.09 33.81 -59.29
N THR A 681 -35.83 33.39 -59.33
CA THR A 681 -34.88 33.69 -58.26
C THR A 681 -34.04 34.87 -58.70
N LEU A 682 -34.10 35.96 -57.93
CA LEU A 682 -33.30 37.16 -58.12
C LEU A 682 -32.62 37.47 -56.79
N THR A 683 -31.32 37.70 -56.81
CA THR A 683 -30.60 38.23 -55.65
C THR A 683 -30.60 39.76 -55.72
N GLN A 684 -30.90 40.42 -54.60
CA GLN A 684 -30.99 41.89 -54.49
C GLN A 684 -32.13 42.49 -55.34
N ASP A 685 -33.38 42.12 -55.02
CA ASP A 685 -34.60 42.47 -55.77
C ASP A 685 -35.13 43.90 -55.54
N PHE A 686 -34.39 44.73 -54.78
CA PHE A 686 -34.77 46.04 -54.27
C PHE A 686 -35.34 46.99 -55.35
N GLY A 687 -36.66 46.95 -55.55
CA GLY A 687 -37.40 47.81 -56.46
C GLY A 687 -37.15 47.56 -57.96
N ALA A 688 -36.68 46.37 -58.34
CA ALA A 688 -36.46 46.03 -59.75
C ALA A 688 -37.80 45.81 -60.50
N LYS A 689 -37.90 46.34 -61.72
CA LYS A 689 -39.03 46.09 -62.62
C LYS A 689 -38.68 45.02 -63.64
N PHE A 690 -39.62 44.10 -63.89
CA PHE A 690 -39.43 42.94 -64.76
C PHE A 690 -40.09 43.16 -66.13
N SER A 691 -39.40 42.72 -67.18
CA SER A 691 -39.89 42.77 -68.56
C SER A 691 -39.39 41.58 -69.36
N VAL A 692 -40.14 41.15 -70.37
CA VAL A 692 -39.77 40.07 -71.30
C VAL A 692 -39.61 40.62 -72.72
N ASP A 693 -38.61 40.14 -73.45
CA ASP A 693 -38.23 40.64 -74.78
C ASP A 693 -39.23 40.29 -75.90
N LYS A 694 -39.98 39.18 -75.74
CA LYS A 694 -40.96 38.65 -76.71
C LYS A 694 -42.29 38.35 -76.03
N PRO A 695 -43.43 38.41 -76.75
CA PRO A 695 -44.72 38.05 -76.18
C PRO A 695 -44.73 36.57 -75.77
N LEU A 696 -45.15 36.30 -74.53
CA LEU A 696 -45.31 34.95 -74.01
C LEU A 696 -46.47 34.21 -74.72
N PRO A 697 -46.45 32.87 -74.77
CA PRO A 697 -47.55 32.08 -75.33
C PRO A 697 -48.90 32.43 -74.73
N SER A 698 -49.97 32.35 -75.53
CA SER A 698 -51.33 32.71 -75.11
C SER A 698 -51.74 31.99 -73.82
N GLY A 699 -52.18 32.77 -72.84
CA GLY A 699 -52.54 32.29 -71.50
C GLY A 699 -51.43 32.39 -70.45
N LEU A 700 -50.21 32.81 -70.79
CA LEU A 700 -49.13 33.13 -69.85
C LEU A 700 -48.85 34.64 -69.79
N ALA A 701 -48.62 35.18 -68.58
CA ALA A 701 -48.27 36.57 -68.36
C ALA A 701 -47.18 36.73 -67.30
N ILE A 702 -46.35 37.76 -67.43
CA ILE A 702 -45.33 38.14 -66.44
C ILE A 702 -45.86 39.26 -65.54
N ASN A 703 -45.64 39.15 -64.23
CA ASN A 703 -45.91 40.25 -63.28
C ASN A 703 -44.73 41.22 -63.26
N GLU A 704 -44.97 42.50 -63.58
CA GLU A 704 -43.94 43.54 -63.70
C GLU A 704 -43.18 43.85 -62.38
N THR A 705 -43.75 43.45 -61.24
CA THR A 705 -43.23 43.74 -59.90
C THR A 705 -42.56 42.54 -59.26
N THR A 706 -43.09 41.33 -59.50
CA THR A 706 -42.57 40.10 -58.88
C THR A 706 -41.77 39.24 -59.85
N GLY A 707 -41.84 39.51 -61.16
CA GLY A 707 -41.21 38.73 -62.22
C GLY A 707 -41.82 37.35 -62.44
N VAL A 708 -42.81 36.93 -61.65
CA VAL A 708 -43.46 35.61 -61.81
C VAL A 708 -44.15 35.53 -63.17
N ILE A 709 -43.83 34.49 -63.95
CA ILE A 709 -44.55 34.15 -65.18
C ILE A 709 -45.59 33.10 -64.82
N SER A 710 -46.87 33.42 -64.97
CA SER A 710 -47.95 32.51 -64.58
C SER A 710 -49.12 32.54 -65.54
N GLY A 711 -49.86 31.42 -65.58
CA GLY A 711 -51.10 31.27 -66.32
C GLY A 711 -51.31 29.87 -66.87
N ILE A 712 -52.30 29.70 -67.75
CA ILE A 712 -52.65 28.40 -68.36
C ILE A 712 -52.37 28.52 -69.85
N PRO A 713 -51.31 27.88 -70.39
CA PRO A 713 -50.99 27.95 -71.80
C PRO A 713 -52.06 27.23 -72.64
N GLU A 714 -52.71 27.99 -73.53
CA GLU A 714 -53.87 27.52 -74.31
C GLU A 714 -53.46 26.85 -75.63
N THR A 715 -52.24 27.13 -76.11
CA THR A 715 -51.76 26.66 -77.42
C THR A 715 -50.38 26.03 -77.33
N ALA A 716 -50.17 24.95 -78.07
CA ALA A 716 -48.85 24.32 -78.20
C ALA A 716 -47.89 25.28 -78.95
N CYS A 717 -46.63 25.30 -78.51
CA CYS A 717 -45.58 26.15 -79.05
C CYS A 717 -44.28 25.35 -79.14
N GLU A 718 -43.55 25.50 -80.24
CA GLU A 718 -42.21 24.93 -80.41
C GLU A 718 -41.21 25.64 -79.47
N ALA A 719 -40.08 24.98 -79.20
CA ALA A 719 -39.07 25.50 -78.28
C ALA A 719 -38.62 26.91 -78.67
N THR A 720 -38.90 27.89 -77.81
CA THR A 720 -38.62 29.30 -78.06
C THR A 720 -37.81 29.88 -76.91
N GLU A 721 -36.84 30.74 -77.26
CA GLU A 721 -35.99 31.45 -76.32
C GLU A 721 -36.60 32.80 -75.94
N TYR A 722 -36.77 33.05 -74.64
CA TYR A 722 -37.28 34.30 -74.06
C TYR A 722 -36.23 34.90 -73.13
N THR A 723 -35.95 36.20 -73.24
CA THR A 723 -35.05 36.92 -72.35
C THR A 723 -35.87 37.79 -71.40
N VAL A 724 -35.80 37.48 -70.10
CA VAL A 724 -36.43 38.29 -69.05
C VAL A 724 -35.39 39.18 -68.40
N THR A 725 -35.69 40.46 -68.23
CA THR A 725 -34.80 41.46 -67.63
C THR A 725 -35.45 42.10 -66.40
N ALA A 726 -34.73 42.08 -65.28
CA ALA A 726 -35.02 42.83 -64.07
C ALA A 726 -34.13 44.09 -64.03
N LYS A 727 -34.72 45.28 -63.93
CA LYS A 727 -33.98 46.56 -64.01
C LYS A 727 -34.34 47.51 -62.87
N ASN A 728 -33.33 48.13 -62.25
CA ASN A 728 -33.49 49.25 -61.31
C ASN A 728 -32.54 50.42 -61.67
N ALA A 729 -32.43 51.42 -60.80
CA ALA A 729 -31.60 52.61 -61.02
C ALA A 729 -30.07 52.32 -61.01
N ALA A 730 -29.63 51.21 -60.41
CA ALA A 730 -28.22 50.83 -60.26
C ALA A 730 -27.74 49.86 -61.36
N GLY A 731 -28.64 49.10 -62.00
CA GLY A 731 -28.27 48.17 -63.06
C GLY A 731 -29.41 47.28 -63.56
N PHE A 732 -29.07 46.22 -64.29
CA PHE A 732 -30.02 45.22 -64.75
C PHE A 732 -29.41 43.81 -64.66
N ALA A 733 -30.26 42.81 -64.40
CA ALA A 733 -29.94 41.39 -64.58
C ALA A 733 -30.90 40.79 -65.60
N SER A 734 -30.38 39.89 -66.44
CA SER A 734 -31.17 39.21 -67.47
C SER A 734 -31.04 37.70 -67.33
N ALA A 735 -32.15 36.98 -67.52
CA ALA A 735 -32.22 35.54 -67.59
C ALA A 735 -32.75 35.11 -68.95
N VAL A 736 -32.15 34.08 -69.52
CA VAL A 736 -32.63 33.45 -70.76
C VAL A 736 -33.40 32.19 -70.39
N LEU A 737 -34.66 32.12 -70.80
CA LEU A 737 -35.54 30.97 -70.65
C LEU A 737 -35.66 30.26 -72.00
N HIS A 738 -35.60 28.94 -71.99
CA HIS A 738 -35.78 28.13 -73.20
C HIS A 738 -36.77 27.00 -72.92
N PHE A 739 -37.99 27.12 -73.44
CA PHE A 739 -39.03 26.12 -73.24
C PHE A 739 -39.98 25.97 -74.43
N ALA A 740 -40.61 24.80 -74.52
CA ALA A 740 -41.67 24.46 -75.49
C ALA A 740 -42.96 24.10 -74.74
N ILE A 741 -44.11 24.22 -75.40
CA ILE A 741 -45.40 23.77 -74.87
C ILE A 741 -45.95 22.67 -75.79
N ARG A 742 -46.15 21.46 -75.28
CA ARG A 742 -46.66 20.31 -76.05
C ARG A 742 -47.97 19.78 -75.48
N LYS A 743 -48.75 19.10 -76.33
CA LYS A 743 -49.87 18.25 -75.88
C LYS A 743 -49.32 16.87 -75.52
N THR A 744 -49.65 16.35 -74.34
CA THR A 744 -49.24 15.00 -73.92
C THR A 744 -49.82 13.93 -74.82
N THR A 745 -48.97 13.06 -75.35
CA THR A 745 -49.36 11.69 -75.74
C THR A 745 -48.91 10.76 -74.60
N PRO A 746 -49.82 10.18 -73.80
CA PRO A 746 -49.44 9.30 -72.71
C PRO A 746 -48.89 7.97 -73.25
N GLN A 747 -47.69 7.57 -72.81
CA GLN A 747 -47.20 6.20 -72.98
C GLN A 747 -47.65 5.32 -71.79
N ASN A 748 -48.62 4.47 -72.12
CA ASN A 748 -49.22 3.31 -71.46
C ASN A 748 -48.55 2.66 -70.23
N LEU A 749 -49.33 2.59 -69.13
CA LEU A 749 -49.73 1.34 -68.45
C LEU A 749 -51.24 1.43 -68.14
N VAL A 750 -51.97 0.32 -68.20
CA VAL A 750 -53.45 0.27 -68.25
C VAL A 750 -54.01 -0.43 -67.01
N ASP A 751 -55.05 0.10 -66.38
CA ASP A 751 -55.83 -0.57 -65.31
C ASP A 751 -57.00 -1.41 -65.89
N GLU A 752 -57.62 -2.26 -65.06
CA GLU A 752 -58.69 -3.22 -65.44
C GLU A 752 -59.94 -2.58 -66.09
N ASP A 753 -60.13 -1.25 -65.95
CA ASP A 753 -61.21 -0.47 -66.59
C ASP A 753 -60.77 0.28 -67.87
N GLY A 754 -59.56 0.05 -68.38
CA GLY A 754 -59.12 0.56 -69.69
C GLY A 754 -58.83 2.06 -69.75
N LYS A 755 -58.67 2.76 -68.61
CA LYS A 755 -58.23 4.17 -68.55
C LYS A 755 -56.74 4.26 -68.20
N THR A 756 -55.98 5.04 -68.97
CA THR A 756 -54.54 5.26 -68.77
C THR A 756 -54.29 6.15 -67.56
N LEU A 757 -53.78 5.60 -66.46
CA LEU A 757 -53.29 6.36 -65.30
C LEU A 757 -51.76 6.41 -65.35
N SER A 758 -51.14 7.53 -64.96
CA SER A 758 -49.69 7.56 -64.74
C SER A 758 -49.34 6.61 -63.58
N TYR A 759 -48.19 5.93 -63.62
CA TYR A 759 -47.77 4.99 -62.57
C TYR A 759 -47.85 5.60 -61.16
N ALA A 760 -47.51 6.89 -61.04
CA ALA A 760 -47.67 7.67 -59.82
C ALA A 760 -49.13 7.77 -59.34
N ALA A 761 -50.11 7.93 -60.24
CA ALA A 761 -51.53 8.02 -59.89
C ALA A 761 -52.10 6.65 -59.51
N PHE A 762 -51.67 5.58 -60.19
CA PHE A 762 -51.99 4.20 -59.81
C PHE A 762 -51.51 3.89 -58.39
N LEU A 763 -50.24 4.21 -58.06
CA LEU A 763 -49.72 3.96 -56.72
C LEU A 763 -50.55 4.65 -55.62
N GLU A 764 -51.03 5.88 -55.82
CA GLU A 764 -51.85 6.57 -54.80
C GLU A 764 -53.21 5.92 -54.52
N THR A 765 -53.71 5.06 -55.42
CA THR A 765 -54.95 4.30 -55.18
C THR A 765 -54.74 3.15 -54.20
N ILE A 766 -53.48 2.72 -54.01
CA ILE A 766 -53.12 1.60 -53.16
C ILE A 766 -53.03 2.08 -51.72
N THR A 767 -53.78 1.42 -50.83
CA THR A 767 -53.85 1.79 -49.40
C THR A 767 -53.25 0.74 -48.47
N LYS A 768 -52.81 -0.41 -49.02
CA LYS A 768 -52.19 -1.51 -48.27
C LYS A 768 -50.94 -1.99 -48.98
N ALA A 769 -49.91 -2.34 -48.20
CA ALA A 769 -48.62 -2.75 -48.76
C ALA A 769 -48.67 -4.09 -49.52
N GLU A 770 -49.63 -4.97 -49.20
CA GLU A 770 -49.82 -6.28 -49.85
C GLU A 770 -50.27 -6.14 -51.31
N ASP A 771 -50.95 -5.04 -51.66
CA ASP A 771 -51.54 -4.79 -52.96
C ASP A 771 -50.59 -4.04 -53.91
N LEU A 772 -49.32 -3.85 -53.51
CA LEU A 772 -48.33 -3.14 -54.30
C LEU A 772 -47.92 -3.92 -55.57
N PRO A 773 -47.70 -3.23 -56.70
CA PRO A 773 -47.22 -3.86 -57.92
C PRO A 773 -45.79 -4.42 -57.72
N PRO A 774 -45.34 -5.35 -58.59
CA PRO A 774 -43.99 -5.88 -58.52
C PRO A 774 -42.93 -4.78 -58.61
N ASN A 775 -41.84 -4.97 -57.86
CA ASN A 775 -40.73 -4.01 -57.75
C ASN A 775 -40.22 -3.59 -59.14
N PRO A 776 -40.34 -2.30 -59.53
CA PRO A 776 -39.84 -1.80 -60.81
C PRO A 776 -38.30 -1.75 -60.87
N SER A 777 -37.75 -1.65 -62.09
CA SER A 777 -36.30 -1.62 -62.32
C SER A 777 -35.65 -0.35 -61.75
N GLN A 778 -34.53 -0.51 -61.03
CA GLN A 778 -33.75 0.59 -60.44
C GLN A 778 -32.97 1.42 -61.48
N THR A 779 -32.76 0.90 -62.68
CA THR A 779 -31.94 1.52 -63.75
C THR A 779 -32.77 1.95 -64.97
N GLY A 780 -32.31 3.01 -65.64
CA GLY A 780 -32.94 3.54 -66.87
C GLY A 780 -34.18 4.40 -66.60
N GLN A 781 -35.10 4.45 -67.58
CA GLN A 781 -36.33 5.27 -67.52
C GLN A 781 -37.27 4.90 -66.35
N LYS A 782 -37.15 3.69 -65.78
CA LYS A 782 -37.99 3.21 -64.67
C LYS A 782 -37.43 3.51 -63.27
N SER A 783 -36.29 4.19 -63.18
CA SER A 783 -35.69 4.57 -61.89
C SER A 783 -36.61 5.51 -61.08
N HIS A 784 -37.33 6.40 -61.76
CA HIS A 784 -38.31 7.29 -61.14
C HIS A 784 -39.52 6.54 -60.56
N ASP A 785 -40.05 5.57 -61.32
CA ASP A 785 -41.13 4.68 -60.85
C ASP A 785 -40.68 3.87 -59.63
N TRP A 786 -39.43 3.41 -59.61
CA TRP A 786 -38.85 2.75 -58.44
C TRP A 786 -38.78 3.63 -57.20
N MET A 787 -38.42 4.91 -57.35
CA MET A 787 -38.42 5.84 -56.22
C MET A 787 -39.85 6.07 -55.70
N LEU A 788 -40.83 6.27 -56.58
CA LEU A 788 -42.25 6.39 -56.20
C LEU A 788 -42.74 5.16 -55.44
N TRP A 789 -42.42 3.96 -55.95
CA TRP A 789 -42.79 2.69 -55.31
C TRP A 789 -42.17 2.54 -53.92
N MET A 790 -40.87 2.85 -53.79
CA MET A 790 -40.15 2.81 -52.51
C MET A 790 -40.70 3.80 -51.48
N VAL A 791 -40.97 5.03 -51.89
CA VAL A 791 -41.55 6.05 -51.01
C VAL A 791 -42.97 5.67 -50.60
N HIS A 792 -43.75 5.10 -51.51
CA HIS A 792 -45.10 4.67 -51.19
C HIS A 792 -45.11 3.50 -50.20
N ARG A 793 -44.17 2.55 -50.31
CA ARG A 793 -43.96 1.51 -49.28
C ARG A 793 -43.65 2.08 -47.90
N ALA A 794 -42.77 3.08 -47.84
CA ALA A 794 -42.46 3.75 -46.58
C ALA A 794 -43.71 4.46 -46.01
N HIS A 795 -44.53 5.06 -46.87
CA HIS A 795 -45.79 5.70 -46.48
C HIS A 795 -46.84 4.70 -45.97
N LEU A 796 -46.97 3.54 -46.61
CA LEU A 796 -47.86 2.45 -46.20
C LEU A 796 -47.36 1.68 -44.97
N ASN A 797 -46.22 2.08 -44.40
CA ASN A 797 -45.59 1.46 -43.24
C ASN A 797 -45.38 -0.06 -43.43
N ASP A 798 -44.86 -0.46 -44.59
CA ASP A 798 -44.62 -1.86 -44.93
C ASP A 798 -43.67 -2.53 -43.90
N PRO A 799 -44.09 -3.63 -43.22
CA PRO A 799 -43.30 -4.30 -42.21
C PRO A 799 -42.01 -4.95 -42.74
N THR A 800 -41.93 -5.19 -44.04
CA THR A 800 -40.74 -5.74 -44.71
C THR A 800 -39.71 -4.67 -45.06
N LEU A 801 -40.09 -3.39 -45.04
CA LEU A 801 -39.21 -2.29 -45.40
C LEU A 801 -38.43 -1.76 -44.19
N SER A 802 -37.23 -2.33 -43.99
CA SER A 802 -36.32 -1.91 -42.91
C SER A 802 -35.24 -0.93 -43.36
N VAL A 803 -34.88 -0.91 -44.64
CA VAL A 803 -33.84 -0.06 -45.22
C VAL A 803 -34.36 0.61 -46.48
N LEU A 804 -34.24 1.94 -46.56
CA LEU A 804 -34.50 2.73 -47.75
C LEU A 804 -33.22 3.47 -48.14
N ASP A 805 -32.71 3.18 -49.33
CA ASP A 805 -31.43 3.69 -49.81
C ASP A 805 -31.59 4.37 -51.18
N PHE A 806 -31.47 5.68 -51.20
CA PHE A 806 -31.42 6.54 -52.38
C PHE A 806 -30.04 7.17 -52.56
N THR A 807 -28.98 6.56 -52.02
CA THR A 807 -27.62 7.09 -52.17
C THR A 807 -27.25 7.24 -53.65
N ASN A 808 -26.83 8.44 -54.05
CA ASN A 808 -26.57 8.85 -55.44
C ASN A 808 -27.77 8.80 -56.40
N ALA A 809 -29.00 8.61 -55.89
CA ALA A 809 -30.21 8.77 -56.68
C ALA A 809 -30.73 10.22 -56.53
N GLU A 810 -30.66 11.00 -57.60
CA GLU A 810 -31.15 12.38 -57.60
C GLU A 810 -32.68 12.39 -57.52
N MET A 811 -33.21 12.72 -56.34
CA MET A 811 -34.65 12.93 -56.19
C MET A 811 -35.08 14.11 -57.06
N PRO A 812 -36.22 13.99 -57.77
CA PRO A 812 -36.80 15.11 -58.49
C PRO A 812 -37.18 16.23 -57.52
N LEU A 813 -37.22 17.46 -58.04
CA LEU A 813 -37.58 18.61 -57.24
C LEU A 813 -39.04 18.49 -56.75
N PRO A 814 -39.37 19.04 -55.57
CA PRO A 814 -40.71 18.91 -54.97
C PRO A 814 -41.87 19.38 -55.85
N HIS A 815 -41.66 20.39 -56.72
CA HIS A 815 -42.68 20.87 -57.65
C HIS A 815 -42.85 19.94 -58.87
N VAL A 816 -41.80 19.21 -59.26
CA VAL A 816 -41.83 18.24 -60.36
C VAL A 816 -42.54 16.97 -59.92
N GLU A 817 -42.20 16.44 -58.73
CA GLU A 817 -42.83 15.25 -58.18
C GLU A 817 -42.93 15.31 -56.65
N PRO A 818 -44.06 15.81 -56.10
CA PRO A 818 -44.25 15.94 -54.66
C PRO A 818 -44.39 14.58 -53.94
N ARG A 819 -44.62 13.48 -54.69
CA ARG A 819 -44.85 12.14 -54.13
C ARG A 819 -43.56 11.39 -53.78
N ILE A 820 -42.39 11.96 -54.04
CA ILE A 820 -41.09 11.39 -53.64
C ILE A 820 -40.58 12.08 -52.36
N ALA A 821 -39.85 13.19 -52.46
CA ALA A 821 -39.13 13.72 -51.30
C ALA A 821 -40.07 14.26 -50.19
N PRO A 822 -41.09 15.11 -50.48
CA PRO A 822 -42.02 15.57 -49.45
C PRO A 822 -42.84 14.45 -48.82
N LYS A 823 -43.36 13.51 -49.63
CA LYS A 823 -44.14 12.36 -49.15
C LYS A 823 -43.29 11.44 -48.27
N LEU A 824 -42.04 11.18 -48.65
CA LEU A 824 -41.10 10.40 -47.85
C LEU A 824 -40.88 11.05 -46.48
N MET A 825 -40.59 12.36 -46.43
CA MET A 825 -40.35 13.03 -45.15
C MET A 825 -41.58 13.00 -44.23
N LYS A 826 -42.80 13.16 -44.77
CA LYS A 826 -44.04 13.02 -43.98
C LYS A 826 -44.24 11.59 -43.47
N ALA A 827 -43.93 10.58 -44.29
CA ALA A 827 -44.07 9.18 -43.91
C ALA A 827 -43.18 8.80 -42.72
N LEU A 828 -42.01 9.44 -42.55
CA LEU A 828 -41.08 9.13 -41.46
C LEU A 828 -41.71 9.34 -40.07
N ALA A 829 -42.62 10.31 -39.90
CA ALA A 829 -43.22 10.59 -38.60
C ALA A 829 -44.06 9.41 -38.07
N SER A 830 -44.81 8.74 -38.95
CA SER A 830 -45.71 7.64 -38.61
C SER A 830 -45.13 6.25 -38.85
N ASN A 831 -43.97 6.14 -39.52
CA ASN A 831 -43.37 4.86 -39.85
C ASN A 831 -42.74 4.18 -38.61
N THR A 832 -43.00 2.88 -38.44
CA THR A 832 -42.56 2.07 -37.30
C THR A 832 -41.62 0.93 -37.68
N HIS A 833 -41.27 0.77 -38.96
CA HIS A 833 -40.50 -0.38 -39.45
C HIS A 833 -39.15 0.00 -40.06
N LEU A 834 -39.04 1.20 -40.61
CA LEU A 834 -37.83 1.72 -41.22
C LEU A 834 -36.77 1.98 -40.15
N LYS A 835 -35.61 1.34 -40.31
CA LYS A 835 -34.44 1.44 -39.42
C LYS A 835 -33.31 2.25 -40.02
N SER A 836 -33.13 2.19 -41.34
CA SER A 836 -32.04 2.89 -42.03
C SER A 836 -32.57 3.70 -43.20
N LEU A 837 -32.32 5.01 -43.16
CA LEU A 837 -32.63 5.95 -44.24
C LEU A 837 -31.32 6.54 -44.77
N LEU A 838 -30.99 6.21 -46.01
CA LEU A 838 -29.75 6.62 -46.67
C LEU A 838 -30.09 7.50 -47.87
N LEU A 839 -29.83 8.80 -47.74
CA LEU A 839 -30.12 9.84 -48.73
C LEU A 839 -28.84 10.63 -49.07
N ALA A 840 -27.68 9.96 -49.11
CA ALA A 840 -26.43 10.64 -49.42
C ALA A 840 -26.38 11.03 -50.90
N ASN A 841 -26.08 12.29 -51.19
CA ASN A 841 -26.05 12.84 -52.56
C ASN A 841 -27.36 12.55 -53.34
N SER A 842 -28.51 12.86 -52.72
CA SER A 842 -29.84 12.52 -53.25
C SER A 842 -30.69 13.74 -53.62
N ASN A 843 -30.08 14.91 -53.81
CA ASN A 843 -30.76 16.17 -54.15
C ASN A 843 -31.74 16.70 -53.07
N LEU A 844 -31.49 16.41 -51.78
CA LEU A 844 -32.29 16.92 -50.68
C LEU A 844 -32.10 18.45 -50.51
N ARG A 845 -33.19 19.21 -50.44
CA ARG A 845 -33.19 20.69 -50.35
C ARG A 845 -33.65 21.18 -48.98
N LYS A 846 -33.44 22.48 -48.73
CA LYS A 846 -33.77 23.16 -47.46
C LYS A 846 -35.20 22.89 -46.94
N PRO A 847 -36.28 22.94 -47.77
CA PRO A 847 -37.63 22.71 -47.27
C PRO A 847 -37.83 21.32 -46.68
N GLN A 848 -37.22 20.29 -47.28
CA GLN A 848 -37.28 18.93 -46.74
C GLN A 848 -36.51 18.80 -45.43
N GLY A 849 -35.48 19.62 -45.20
CA GLY A 849 -34.76 19.68 -43.92
C GLY A 849 -35.69 20.00 -42.75
N SER A 850 -36.58 20.98 -42.89
CA SER A 850 -37.58 21.31 -41.87
C SER A 850 -38.60 20.18 -41.67
N MET A 851 -38.97 19.48 -42.74
CA MET A 851 -39.88 18.33 -42.65
C MET A 851 -39.26 17.15 -41.92
N ILE A 852 -37.96 16.88 -42.13
CA ILE A 852 -37.22 15.87 -41.38
C ILE A 852 -37.15 16.23 -39.91
N SER A 853 -36.86 17.49 -39.56
CA SER A 853 -36.83 17.89 -38.15
C SER A 853 -38.17 17.64 -37.46
N GLU A 854 -39.29 17.93 -38.13
CA GLU A 854 -40.61 17.67 -37.54
C GLU A 854 -40.89 16.16 -37.40
N ALA A 855 -40.51 15.35 -38.39
CA ALA A 855 -40.67 13.90 -38.32
C ALA A 855 -39.82 13.25 -37.21
N LEU A 856 -38.59 13.76 -37.00
CA LEU A 856 -37.68 13.25 -35.97
C LEU A 856 -38.17 13.52 -34.54
N LYS A 857 -39.04 14.51 -34.31
CA LYS A 857 -39.69 14.72 -33.00
C LYS A 857 -40.57 13.54 -32.59
N GLN A 858 -41.14 12.81 -33.56
CA GLN A 858 -42.11 11.73 -33.31
C GLN A 858 -41.56 10.34 -33.57
N ASN A 859 -40.61 10.19 -34.51
CA ASN A 859 -40.10 8.88 -34.90
C ASN A 859 -39.28 8.22 -33.76
N LYS A 860 -39.55 6.92 -33.51
CA LYS A 860 -38.90 6.13 -32.45
C LYS A 860 -38.16 4.90 -32.97
N THR A 861 -38.09 4.70 -34.28
CA THR A 861 -37.66 3.43 -34.89
C THR A 861 -36.43 3.57 -35.77
N LEU A 862 -36.18 4.76 -36.32
CA LEU A 862 -35.04 5.02 -37.18
C LEU A 862 -33.75 4.98 -36.36
N GLU A 863 -32.81 4.12 -36.78
CA GLU A 863 -31.52 3.89 -36.12
C GLU A 863 -30.37 4.57 -36.89
N VAL A 864 -30.44 4.61 -38.22
CA VAL A 864 -29.41 5.18 -39.10
C VAL A 864 -30.03 6.23 -40.02
N LEU A 865 -29.53 7.47 -39.93
CA LEU A 865 -29.86 8.56 -40.83
C LEU A 865 -28.60 9.07 -41.52
N ASN A 866 -28.51 8.90 -42.83
CA ASN A 866 -27.44 9.48 -43.65
C ASN A 866 -28.00 10.49 -44.65
N ILE A 867 -27.63 11.75 -44.52
CA ILE A 867 -28.03 12.87 -45.37
C ILE A 867 -26.82 13.67 -45.88
N GLU A 868 -25.63 13.05 -45.95
CA GLU A 868 -24.40 13.65 -46.48
C GLU A 868 -24.55 14.17 -47.92
N SER A 869 -23.75 15.16 -48.31
CA SER A 869 -23.64 15.61 -49.71
C SER A 869 -24.93 16.16 -50.36
N ASN A 870 -25.80 16.80 -49.57
CA ASN A 870 -27.05 17.44 -50.03
C ASN A 870 -26.99 18.98 -49.96
N TYR A 871 -28.11 19.68 -50.17
CA TYR A 871 -28.21 21.15 -50.16
C TYR A 871 -28.90 21.66 -48.88
N LEU A 872 -28.50 21.15 -47.71
CA LEU A 872 -28.98 21.63 -46.40
C LEU A 872 -28.02 22.67 -45.82
N ASP A 873 -28.57 23.72 -45.21
CA ASP A 873 -27.79 24.73 -44.48
C ASP A 873 -27.73 24.42 -42.97
N SER A 874 -26.93 25.22 -42.26
CA SER A 874 -26.71 25.05 -40.81
C SER A 874 -27.99 25.17 -39.99
N GLU A 875 -28.94 26.01 -40.40
CA GLU A 875 -30.21 26.22 -39.70
C GLU A 875 -31.07 24.95 -39.72
N ARG A 876 -31.14 24.25 -40.85
CA ARG A 876 -31.89 22.97 -40.92
C ARG A 876 -31.22 21.87 -40.10
N ILE A 877 -29.89 21.80 -40.10
CA ILE A 877 -29.16 20.83 -39.26
C ILE A 877 -29.35 21.13 -37.77
N PHE A 878 -29.33 22.40 -37.37
CA PHE A 878 -29.63 22.83 -36.01
C PHE A 878 -31.04 22.40 -35.58
N ALA A 879 -32.05 22.66 -36.43
CA ALA A 879 -33.42 22.27 -36.16
C ALA A 879 -33.60 20.74 -35.98
N MET A 880 -32.88 19.93 -36.77
CA MET A 880 -32.86 18.47 -36.60
C MET A 880 -32.21 18.05 -35.27
N ALA A 881 -31.09 18.68 -34.89
CA ALA A 881 -30.44 18.39 -33.61
C ALA A 881 -31.34 18.72 -32.42
N GLN A 882 -32.06 19.86 -32.48
CA GLN A 882 -33.05 20.25 -31.48
C GLN A 882 -34.22 19.25 -31.43
N ALA A 883 -34.75 18.85 -32.58
CA ALA A 883 -35.83 17.86 -32.65
C ALA A 883 -35.44 16.50 -32.01
N LEU A 884 -34.19 16.08 -32.17
CA LEU A 884 -33.68 14.88 -31.51
C LEU A 884 -33.49 15.08 -30.00
N LEU A 885 -33.14 16.29 -29.56
CA LEU A 885 -33.04 16.63 -28.14
C LEU A 885 -34.40 16.56 -27.44
N ASP A 886 -35.44 16.99 -28.14
CA ASP A 886 -36.82 17.01 -27.65
C ASP A 886 -37.48 15.61 -27.69
N ASN A 887 -36.87 14.62 -28.34
CA ASN A 887 -37.37 13.25 -28.45
C ASN A 887 -36.48 12.22 -27.73
N PRO A 888 -36.62 12.04 -26.40
CA PRO A 888 -35.82 11.11 -25.60
C PRO A 888 -35.96 9.64 -26.03
N GLU A 889 -37.07 9.30 -26.70
CA GLU A 889 -37.35 7.93 -27.14
C GLU A 889 -36.74 7.58 -28.50
N SER A 890 -36.18 8.56 -29.22
CA SER A 890 -35.50 8.36 -30.50
C SER A 890 -34.54 7.17 -30.47
N ALA A 891 -34.58 6.37 -31.54
CA ALA A 891 -33.73 5.18 -31.71
C ALA A 891 -32.44 5.47 -32.48
N ILE A 892 -32.18 6.74 -32.85
CA ILE A 892 -31.01 7.09 -33.66
C ILE A 892 -29.72 6.70 -32.94
N GLN A 893 -28.91 5.93 -33.65
CA GLN A 893 -27.59 5.47 -33.25
C GLN A 893 -26.50 6.11 -34.11
N THR A 894 -26.75 6.24 -35.41
CA THR A 894 -25.84 6.82 -36.38
C THR A 894 -26.53 7.96 -37.13
N TRP A 895 -25.96 9.16 -37.02
CA TRP A 895 -26.41 10.31 -37.80
C TRP A 895 -25.24 10.90 -38.59
N ARG A 896 -25.40 11.06 -39.90
CA ARG A 896 -24.37 11.60 -40.79
C ARG A 896 -24.95 12.69 -41.68
N PHE A 897 -24.27 13.82 -41.74
CA PHE A 897 -24.75 14.99 -42.48
C PHE A 897 -23.59 15.85 -43.04
N ASP A 898 -22.38 15.29 -43.12
CA ASP A 898 -21.19 16.01 -43.60
C ASP A 898 -21.28 16.44 -45.08
N THR A 899 -20.41 17.36 -45.47
CA THR A 899 -20.19 17.77 -46.87
C THR A 899 -21.44 18.35 -47.57
N GLN A 900 -22.25 19.17 -46.90
CA GLN A 900 -23.40 19.83 -47.55
C GLN A 900 -22.94 20.83 -48.62
N LYS A 901 -23.53 20.74 -49.82
CA LYS A 901 -23.30 21.64 -50.97
C LYS A 901 -23.76 23.05 -50.62
N GLY A 902 -22.84 24.01 -50.69
CA GLY A 902 -23.09 25.41 -50.34
C GLY A 902 -22.87 25.75 -48.86
N CYS A 903 -22.39 24.80 -48.03
CA CYS A 903 -22.10 25.02 -46.62
C CYS A 903 -20.67 24.56 -46.28
N LEU A 904 -19.75 25.51 -46.11
CA LEU A 904 -18.34 25.23 -45.79
C LEU A 904 -18.10 24.82 -44.33
N HIS A 905 -19.01 25.20 -43.42
CA HIS A 905 -19.01 24.83 -42.01
C HIS A 905 -20.41 25.04 -41.41
N PHE A 906 -20.74 24.30 -40.34
CA PHE A 906 -22.04 24.44 -39.68
C PHE A 906 -22.08 25.53 -38.59
N GLY A 907 -20.92 26.01 -38.15
CA GLY A 907 -20.79 27.07 -37.16
C GLY A 907 -20.97 26.59 -35.71
N ARG A 908 -20.58 27.44 -34.75
CA ARG A 908 -20.61 27.15 -33.31
C ARG A 908 -21.98 26.70 -32.77
N PRO A 909 -23.12 27.31 -33.16
CA PRO A 909 -24.42 26.92 -32.62
C PRO A 909 -24.76 25.45 -32.89
N VAL A 910 -24.40 24.93 -34.08
CA VAL A 910 -24.62 23.53 -34.44
C VAL A 910 -23.69 22.60 -33.64
N GLU A 911 -22.44 22.99 -33.43
CA GLU A 911 -21.47 22.19 -32.67
C GLU A 911 -21.85 22.09 -31.18
N GLU A 912 -22.32 23.19 -30.59
CA GLU A 912 -22.79 23.26 -29.20
C GLU A 912 -24.03 22.41 -28.97
N ILE A 913 -25.08 22.55 -29.81
CA ILE A 913 -26.30 21.75 -29.65
C ILE A 913 -26.02 20.26 -29.85
N LEU A 914 -25.10 19.89 -30.76
CA LEU A 914 -24.68 18.50 -30.94
C LEU A 914 -23.95 17.95 -29.71
N ALA A 915 -23.11 18.75 -29.06
CA ALA A 915 -22.47 18.37 -27.82
C ALA A 915 -23.50 18.07 -26.72
N ASN A 916 -24.51 18.94 -26.56
CA ASN A 916 -25.61 18.76 -25.63
C ASN A 916 -26.45 17.50 -25.97
N LEU A 917 -26.77 17.32 -27.26
CA LEU A 917 -27.51 16.17 -27.76
C LEU A 917 -26.84 14.85 -27.41
N VAL A 918 -25.56 14.67 -27.73
CA VAL A 918 -24.89 13.38 -27.51
C VAL A 918 -24.65 13.10 -26.02
N GLN A 919 -24.55 14.14 -25.18
CA GLN A 919 -24.48 13.98 -23.73
C GLN A 919 -25.81 13.50 -23.12
N LYS A 920 -26.94 14.04 -23.58
CA LYS A 920 -28.28 13.64 -23.09
C LYS A 920 -28.76 12.32 -23.71
N HIS A 921 -28.52 12.11 -25.00
CA HIS A 921 -28.92 10.91 -25.74
C HIS A 921 -27.82 9.84 -25.76
N THR A 922 -27.90 8.89 -24.82
CA THR A 922 -26.91 7.80 -24.68
C THR A 922 -26.97 6.73 -25.78
N LYS A 923 -28.02 6.74 -26.63
CA LYS A 923 -28.17 5.81 -27.76
C LYS A 923 -27.35 6.21 -28.99
N ILE A 924 -26.99 7.49 -29.13
CA ILE A 924 -26.20 7.97 -30.27
C ILE A 924 -24.74 7.57 -30.07
N ILE A 925 -24.25 6.70 -30.95
CA ILE A 925 -22.89 6.11 -30.88
C ILE A 925 -21.98 6.59 -32.02
N LYS A 926 -22.54 7.24 -33.05
CA LYS A 926 -21.77 7.79 -34.17
C LYS A 926 -22.45 9.04 -34.74
N VAL A 927 -21.70 10.13 -34.81
CA VAL A 927 -22.09 11.35 -35.53
C VAL A 927 -21.03 11.63 -36.60
N GLY A 928 -21.45 11.84 -37.85
CA GLY A 928 -20.57 12.09 -39.00
C GLY A 928 -20.69 13.52 -39.50
N PHE A 929 -19.75 14.37 -39.10
CA PHE A 929 -19.57 15.75 -39.58
C PHE A 929 -18.17 16.28 -39.22
N GLN A 930 -17.72 17.36 -39.87
CA GLN A 930 -16.49 18.07 -39.51
C GLN A 930 -16.75 19.17 -38.47
N CYS A 931 -16.28 18.97 -37.24
CA CYS A 931 -16.31 19.97 -36.17
C CYS A 931 -15.08 20.87 -36.27
N LYS A 932 -15.26 22.19 -36.38
CA LYS A 932 -14.16 23.17 -36.44
C LYS A 932 -13.67 23.57 -35.05
N ASP A 933 -14.56 23.70 -34.07
CA ASP A 933 -14.15 24.05 -32.71
C ASP A 933 -13.59 22.82 -31.98
N GLN A 934 -12.32 22.92 -31.56
CA GLN A 934 -11.63 21.84 -30.84
C GLN A 934 -12.27 21.55 -29.48
N HIS A 935 -12.86 22.55 -28.83
CA HIS A 935 -13.54 22.37 -27.55
C HIS A 935 -14.73 21.42 -27.71
N TRP A 936 -15.65 21.74 -28.63
CA TRP A 936 -16.83 20.94 -28.89
C TRP A 936 -16.50 19.55 -29.44
N LEU A 937 -15.49 19.44 -30.30
CA LEU A 937 -14.99 18.16 -30.78
C LEU A 937 -14.57 17.24 -29.61
N ASN A 938 -13.84 17.77 -28.63
CA ASN A 938 -13.39 17.00 -27.46
C ASN A 938 -14.56 16.59 -26.55
N VAL A 939 -15.62 17.41 -26.48
CA VAL A 939 -16.83 17.12 -25.70
C VAL A 939 -17.66 16.02 -26.38
N ILE A 940 -17.92 16.16 -27.67
CA ILE A 940 -18.67 15.20 -28.48
C ILE A 940 -17.96 13.83 -28.47
N ASN A 941 -16.64 13.80 -28.69
CA ASN A 941 -15.88 12.54 -28.68
C ASN A 941 -15.94 11.82 -27.33
N ARG A 942 -15.86 12.56 -26.22
CA ARG A 942 -15.99 11.98 -24.87
C ARG A 942 -17.37 11.39 -24.63
N ALA A 943 -18.43 12.10 -25.02
CA ALA A 943 -19.80 11.63 -24.91
C ALA A 943 -20.04 10.37 -25.77
N ILE A 944 -19.57 10.36 -27.03
CA ILE A 944 -19.65 9.19 -27.92
C ILE A 944 -18.91 7.97 -27.32
N MET A 945 -17.73 8.17 -26.72
CA MET A 945 -17.00 7.07 -26.05
C MET A 945 -17.79 6.50 -24.86
N ALA A 946 -18.44 7.35 -24.07
CA ALA A 946 -19.30 6.92 -22.96
C ALA A 946 -20.51 6.12 -23.46
N ASN A 947 -21.19 6.62 -24.51
CA ASN A 947 -22.35 5.97 -25.12
C ASN A 947 -21.99 4.59 -25.70
N ASN A 948 -20.84 4.50 -26.38
CA ASN A 948 -20.31 3.22 -26.88
C ASN A 948 -20.02 2.21 -25.74
N ASP A 949 -19.54 2.69 -24.58
CA ASP A 949 -19.34 1.84 -23.42
C ASP A 949 -20.66 1.36 -22.80
N VAL A 950 -21.68 2.22 -22.72
CA VAL A 950 -23.04 1.86 -22.29
C VAL A 950 -23.61 0.75 -23.20
N ALA A 951 -23.53 0.93 -24.52
CA ALA A 951 -23.96 -0.07 -25.49
C ALA A 951 -23.17 -1.40 -25.37
N ARG A 952 -21.86 -1.33 -25.08
CA ARG A 952 -21.02 -2.51 -24.80
C ARG A 952 -21.46 -3.24 -23.53
N ARG A 953 -21.73 -2.52 -22.43
CA ARG A 953 -22.20 -3.10 -21.16
C ARG A 953 -23.56 -3.78 -21.34
N ALA A 954 -24.49 -3.15 -22.05
CA ALA A 954 -25.79 -3.72 -22.36
C ALA A 954 -25.69 -5.04 -23.16
N ARG A 955 -24.77 -5.11 -24.15
CA ARG A 955 -24.49 -6.37 -24.87
C ARG A 955 -23.93 -7.46 -23.96
N LYS A 956 -23.00 -7.10 -23.07
CA LYS A 956 -22.41 -8.06 -22.12
C LYS A 956 -23.44 -8.59 -21.11
N ALA A 957 -24.36 -7.74 -20.67
CA ALA A 957 -25.47 -8.14 -19.80
C ALA A 957 -26.41 -9.14 -20.51
N LYS A 958 -26.79 -8.89 -21.78
CA LYS A 958 -27.61 -9.83 -22.57
C LYS A 958 -26.93 -11.18 -22.81
N VAL A 959 -25.61 -11.21 -22.96
CA VAL A 959 -24.84 -12.46 -23.12
C VAL A 959 -24.79 -13.29 -21.83
N LEU A 960 -24.88 -12.65 -20.66
CA LEU A 960 -24.89 -13.33 -19.37
C LEU A 960 -26.28 -13.87 -19.00
N ASP A 961 -27.35 -13.30 -19.56
CA ASP A 961 -28.75 -13.66 -19.26
C ASP A 961 -29.33 -14.73 -20.22
N GLY A 962 -28.74 -14.90 -21.42
CA GLY A 962 -29.21 -15.84 -22.46
C GLY A 962 -28.91 -17.34 -22.24
N GLY A 963 -28.72 -17.78 -21.00
CA GLY A 963 -28.32 -19.16 -20.65
C GLY A 963 -29.40 -20.25 -20.71
N LYS A 964 -30.54 -20.03 -21.38
CA LYS A 964 -31.56 -21.05 -21.62
C LYS A 964 -32.22 -20.86 -23.00
N GLY A 965 -31.92 -21.74 -23.95
CA GLY A 965 -32.79 -22.00 -25.10
C GLY A 965 -32.15 -21.92 -26.49
N GLN A 966 -31.92 -23.11 -27.08
CA GLN A 966 -31.98 -23.48 -28.51
C GLN A 966 -31.03 -22.85 -29.56
N GLY A 967 -29.98 -23.61 -29.87
CA GLY A 967 -29.80 -24.27 -31.18
C GLY A 967 -29.86 -23.45 -32.47
N GLY A 968 -28.68 -23.15 -33.03
CA GLY A 968 -28.52 -22.74 -34.42
C GLY A 968 -27.05 -22.71 -34.83
N ALA A 969 -26.63 -23.66 -35.66
CA ALA A 969 -25.25 -23.87 -36.07
C ALA A 969 -24.77 -22.81 -37.07
N GLN A 970 -23.58 -22.24 -36.86
CA GLN A 970 -22.68 -21.85 -37.96
C GLN A 970 -21.20 -21.73 -37.48
N LYS A 971 -20.37 -22.54 -38.15
CA LYS A 971 -18.90 -22.54 -38.30
C LYS A 971 -18.02 -22.21 -37.09
N LYS A 972 -17.54 -23.29 -36.43
CA LYS A 972 -16.27 -23.30 -35.70
C LYS A 972 -15.11 -23.24 -36.69
N GLU A 973 -14.48 -22.08 -36.82
CA GLU A 973 -13.06 -22.03 -37.14
C GLU A 973 -12.28 -22.32 -35.85
N GLN A 974 -11.37 -23.29 -35.92
CA GLN A 974 -10.39 -23.56 -34.86
C GLN A 974 -9.55 -22.30 -34.64
N PRO A 975 -9.40 -21.80 -33.40
CA PRO A 975 -8.36 -20.83 -33.11
C PRO A 975 -7.00 -21.50 -33.30
N PRO A 976 -6.02 -20.84 -33.95
CA PRO A 976 -4.70 -21.39 -34.13
C PRO A 976 -4.04 -21.64 -32.78
N GLU A 977 -3.19 -22.67 -32.76
CA GLU A 977 -2.30 -23.06 -31.68
C GLU A 977 -1.61 -21.81 -31.08
N GLN A 978 -2.06 -21.38 -29.90
CA GLN A 978 -1.51 -20.18 -29.25
C GLN A 978 -0.11 -20.50 -28.73
N GLN A 979 0.91 -19.97 -29.41
CA GLN A 979 2.27 -19.90 -28.88
C GLN A 979 2.29 -19.23 -27.51
N ALA A 980 3.15 -19.74 -26.62
CA ALA A 980 3.28 -19.27 -25.24
C ALA A 980 3.60 -17.76 -25.18
N VAL A 981 2.64 -16.97 -24.71
CA VAL A 981 2.82 -15.52 -24.48
C VAL A 981 3.44 -15.31 -23.09
N GLN A 982 4.62 -14.68 -23.03
CA GLN A 982 5.22 -14.24 -21.77
C GLN A 982 4.40 -13.10 -21.16
N LYS A 983 3.91 -13.27 -19.93
CA LYS A 983 3.16 -12.25 -19.19
C LYS A 983 3.73 -11.97 -17.80
N PRO A 984 3.68 -10.70 -17.31
CA PRO A 984 4.06 -10.35 -15.95
C PRO A 984 2.97 -10.76 -14.94
N LEU A 985 3.37 -11.37 -13.82
CA LEU A 985 2.47 -11.70 -12.71
C LEU A 985 2.28 -10.50 -11.78
N ASN A 986 1.02 -10.19 -11.43
CA ASN A 986 0.68 -9.05 -10.57
C ASN A 986 0.67 -9.41 -9.08
N ARG A 987 0.32 -10.65 -8.70
CA ARG A 987 0.22 -11.07 -7.29
C ARG A 987 0.40 -12.59 -7.12
N MET A 988 1.16 -12.98 -6.10
CA MET A 988 1.36 -14.36 -5.65
C MET A 988 0.93 -14.49 -4.19
N GLN A 989 0.20 -15.56 -3.89
CA GLN A 989 -0.37 -15.89 -2.59
C GLN A 989 0.14 -17.26 -2.15
N LEU A 990 0.71 -17.29 -0.95
CA LEU A 990 1.31 -18.46 -0.32
C LEU A 990 0.27 -19.06 0.64
N SER A 991 -0.31 -20.20 0.27
CA SER A 991 -1.49 -20.79 0.93
C SER A 991 -1.18 -21.91 1.92
N VAL A 992 0.06 -22.42 1.94
CA VAL A 992 0.49 -23.56 2.77
C VAL A 992 1.72 -23.14 3.58
N SER A 993 1.87 -23.59 4.84
CA SER A 993 3.10 -23.33 5.60
C SER A 993 4.30 -24.07 4.98
N PRO A 994 5.52 -23.52 5.03
CA PRO A 994 6.71 -24.22 4.58
C PRO A 994 7.06 -25.37 5.54
N ASN A 995 7.78 -26.36 5.04
CA ASN A 995 8.17 -27.55 5.82
C ASN A 995 9.31 -27.27 6.82
N GLN A 996 9.90 -26.07 6.79
CA GLN A 996 11.03 -25.66 7.64
C GLN A 996 10.60 -24.57 8.62
N ALA A 997 11.15 -24.61 9.82
CA ALA A 997 10.80 -23.64 10.86
C ALA A 997 11.41 -22.26 10.57
N PRO A 998 10.76 -21.16 10.95
CA PRO A 998 11.23 -19.81 10.62
C PRO A 998 12.59 -19.43 11.21
N TRP A 999 12.97 -20.00 12.36
CA TRP A 999 14.29 -19.80 12.98
C TRP A 999 15.40 -20.62 12.31
N GLU A 1000 15.07 -21.61 11.48
CA GLU A 1000 16.06 -22.35 10.65
C GLU A 1000 16.40 -21.60 9.36
N LEU A 1001 15.50 -20.70 8.92
CA LEU A 1001 15.63 -19.96 7.65
C LEU A 1001 16.28 -18.59 7.82
N PHE A 1002 16.06 -17.96 8.97
CA PHE A 1002 16.42 -16.56 9.21
C PHE A 1002 17.23 -16.43 10.49
N ASP A 1003 18.43 -15.89 10.35
CA ASP A 1003 19.32 -15.56 11.46
C ASP A 1003 18.64 -14.51 12.38
N GLU A 1004 18.49 -14.84 13.66
CA GLU A 1004 17.83 -13.97 14.65
C GLU A 1004 18.67 -12.73 14.98
N ASP A 1005 19.98 -12.78 14.76
CA ASP A 1005 20.91 -11.68 15.05
C ASP A 1005 20.86 -10.57 13.98
N ASN A 1006 20.22 -10.83 12.82
CA ASN A 1006 20.06 -9.84 11.77
C ASN A 1006 18.87 -8.90 12.07
N VAL A 1007 19.20 -7.73 12.63
CA VAL A 1007 18.25 -6.64 12.95
C VAL A 1007 17.32 -6.29 11.79
N CYS A 1008 17.80 -6.32 10.54
CA CYS A 1008 16.98 -6.00 9.37
C CYS A 1008 15.92 -7.08 9.11
N VAL A 1009 16.30 -8.35 9.23
CA VAL A 1009 15.39 -9.49 9.07
C VAL A 1009 14.36 -9.53 10.19
N HIS A 1010 14.77 -9.25 11.43
CA HIS A 1010 13.86 -9.09 12.56
C HIS A 1010 12.81 -7.99 12.33
N LEU A 1011 13.23 -6.82 11.83
CA LEU A 1011 12.32 -5.72 11.50
C LEU A 1011 11.36 -6.07 10.34
N ILE A 1012 11.81 -6.86 9.36
CA ILE A 1012 10.95 -7.37 8.28
C ILE A 1012 9.90 -8.33 8.85
N ARG A 1013 10.29 -9.25 9.76
CA ARG A 1013 9.37 -10.20 10.43
C ARG A 1013 8.33 -9.46 11.27
N LEU A 1014 8.76 -8.52 12.11
CA LEU A 1014 7.88 -7.64 12.89
C LEU A 1014 6.90 -6.84 12.02
N TYR A 1015 7.37 -6.39 10.85
CA TYR A 1015 6.50 -5.70 9.89
C TYR A 1015 5.44 -6.65 9.33
N ILE A 1016 5.84 -7.86 8.92
CA ILE A 1016 4.94 -8.86 8.36
C ILE A 1016 3.94 -9.35 9.40
N SER A 1017 4.33 -9.57 10.65
CA SER A 1017 3.41 -10.00 11.71
C SER A 1017 2.34 -8.95 12.01
N LYS A 1018 2.68 -7.65 11.95
CA LYS A 1018 1.74 -6.54 12.16
C LYS A 1018 0.90 -6.18 10.94
N LYS A 1019 1.46 -6.31 9.73
CA LYS A 1019 0.86 -5.77 8.48
C LYS A 1019 0.45 -6.85 7.48
N TYR A 1020 0.76 -8.12 7.74
CA TYR A 1020 0.43 -9.30 6.93
C TYR A 1020 0.90 -9.21 5.47
N HIS A 1021 1.93 -8.40 5.20
CA HIS A 1021 2.55 -8.30 3.88
C HIS A 1021 4.04 -7.92 3.98
N VAL A 1022 4.84 -8.33 2.99
CA VAL A 1022 6.27 -7.97 2.90
C VAL A 1022 6.39 -6.46 2.63
N PRO A 1023 7.23 -5.72 3.36
CA PRO A 1023 7.41 -4.27 3.14
C PRO A 1023 8.14 -3.96 1.83
N ASN A 1024 7.94 -2.75 1.30
CA ASN A 1024 8.84 -2.16 0.31
C ASN A 1024 9.97 -1.39 1.03
N LYS A 1025 11.00 -0.96 0.29
CA LYS A 1025 12.18 -0.29 0.86
C LYS A 1025 11.80 0.91 1.73
N ASP A 1026 10.90 1.76 1.22
CA ASP A 1026 10.49 3.00 1.90
C ASP A 1026 9.65 2.73 3.15
N LYS A 1027 8.75 1.73 3.10
CA LYS A 1027 7.94 1.29 4.24
C LYS A 1027 8.80 0.66 5.33
N LEU A 1028 9.77 -0.18 4.97
CA LEU A 1028 10.69 -0.77 5.94
C LEU A 1028 11.58 0.30 6.57
N GLN A 1029 12.04 1.29 5.79
CA GLN A 1029 12.86 2.38 6.32
C GLN A 1029 12.09 3.26 7.31
N LYS A 1030 10.83 3.61 7.00
CA LYS A 1030 9.95 4.34 7.94
C LYS A 1030 9.64 3.51 9.19
N PHE A 1031 9.42 2.21 9.03
CA PHE A 1031 9.14 1.30 10.15
C PHE A 1031 10.35 1.12 11.06
N ALA A 1032 11.55 0.94 10.49
CA ALA A 1032 12.80 0.88 11.24
C ALA A 1032 13.03 2.16 12.05
N LYS A 1033 12.82 3.34 11.44
CA LYS A 1033 12.92 4.64 12.14
C LYS A 1033 11.96 4.73 13.32
N SER A 1034 10.71 4.28 13.16
CA SER A 1034 9.72 4.27 14.26
C SER A 1034 10.05 3.31 15.40
N HIS A 1035 10.92 2.32 15.17
CA HIS A 1035 11.38 1.36 16.19
C HIS A 1035 12.83 1.65 16.62
N GLY A 1036 13.32 2.88 16.42
CA GLY A 1036 14.63 3.32 16.92
C GLY A 1036 15.85 2.86 16.11
N HIS A 1037 15.66 2.27 14.93
CA HIS A 1037 16.75 1.78 14.07
C HIS A 1037 16.90 2.62 12.80
N SER A 1038 18.12 3.06 12.51
CA SER A 1038 18.44 3.76 11.25
C SER A 1038 19.17 2.80 10.30
N LEU A 1039 18.49 2.34 9.26
CA LEU A 1039 19.04 1.45 8.24
C LEU A 1039 19.30 2.18 6.92
N SER A 1040 20.45 1.92 6.30
CA SER A 1040 20.82 2.47 4.99
C SER A 1040 19.95 1.91 3.88
N TYR A 1041 19.56 2.74 2.91
CA TYR A 1041 18.72 2.33 1.78
C TYR A 1041 19.36 1.20 0.94
N LYS A 1042 20.70 1.19 0.87
CA LYS A 1042 21.47 0.18 0.13
C LYS A 1042 21.47 -1.18 0.83
N SER A 1043 21.57 -1.21 2.17
CA SER A 1043 21.50 -2.46 2.94
C SER A 1043 20.09 -3.03 2.93
N ILE A 1044 19.06 -2.18 3.14
CA ILE A 1044 17.64 -2.54 3.05
C ILE A 1044 17.32 -3.26 1.73
N ALA A 1045 17.84 -2.75 0.62
CA ALA A 1045 17.56 -3.30 -0.70
C ALA A 1045 18.10 -4.72 -0.90
N LYS A 1046 19.30 -5.00 -0.36
CA LYS A 1046 19.95 -6.30 -0.43
C LYS A 1046 19.24 -7.30 0.48
N GLU A 1047 19.06 -6.94 1.75
CA GLU A 1047 18.41 -7.79 2.76
C GLU A 1047 16.96 -8.13 2.39
N LEU A 1048 16.19 -7.19 1.83
CA LEU A 1048 14.84 -7.50 1.31
C LEU A 1048 14.85 -8.48 0.14
N SER A 1049 15.89 -8.44 -0.70
CA SER A 1049 16.04 -9.38 -1.82
C SER A 1049 16.40 -10.77 -1.32
N ASP A 1050 17.35 -10.84 -0.37
CA ASP A 1050 17.80 -12.09 0.24
C ASP A 1050 16.68 -12.73 1.06
N PHE A 1051 15.95 -11.94 1.85
CA PHE A 1051 14.76 -12.38 2.59
C PHE A 1051 13.70 -13.01 1.67
N ARG A 1052 13.39 -12.36 0.54
CA ARG A 1052 12.41 -12.89 -0.44
C ARG A 1052 12.89 -14.18 -1.09
N ARG A 1053 14.18 -14.28 -1.39
CA ARG A 1053 14.78 -15.48 -1.97
C ARG A 1053 14.66 -16.65 -1.00
N ILE A 1054 15.16 -16.49 0.23
CA ILE A 1054 15.11 -17.51 1.29
C ILE A 1054 13.67 -17.94 1.57
N LEU A 1055 12.74 -16.98 1.65
CA LEU A 1055 11.32 -17.29 1.85
C LEU A 1055 10.73 -18.11 0.70
N LEU A 1056 11.08 -17.81 -0.56
CA LEU A 1056 10.55 -18.55 -1.71
C LEU A 1056 11.22 -19.91 -1.89
N ASP A 1057 12.49 -20.04 -1.52
CA ASP A 1057 13.20 -21.31 -1.48
C ASP A 1057 12.58 -22.26 -0.45
N ALA A 1058 12.13 -21.76 0.71
CA ALA A 1058 11.42 -22.55 1.73
C ALA A 1058 10.07 -23.10 1.26
N TYR A 1059 9.46 -22.48 0.24
CA TYR A 1059 8.19 -22.87 -0.38
C TYR A 1059 8.39 -23.75 -1.63
N LYS A 1060 9.62 -24.20 -1.90
CA LYS A 1060 9.89 -25.18 -2.95
C LYS A 1060 9.03 -26.42 -2.73
N ASN A 1061 8.39 -26.90 -3.79
CA ASN A 1061 7.43 -27.99 -3.84
C ASN A 1061 6.10 -27.76 -3.09
N CYS A 1062 5.85 -26.55 -2.56
CA CYS A 1062 4.56 -26.21 -1.94
C CYS A 1062 3.54 -25.71 -2.99
N GLN A 1063 2.24 -25.88 -2.70
CA GLN A 1063 1.18 -25.29 -3.52
C GLN A 1063 1.10 -23.77 -3.29
N VAL A 1064 0.98 -23.04 -4.39
CA VAL A 1064 0.89 -21.58 -4.42
C VAL A 1064 -0.25 -21.15 -5.34
N SER A 1065 -0.93 -20.07 -4.97
CA SER A 1065 -1.97 -19.45 -5.78
C SER A 1065 -1.48 -18.11 -6.31
N CYS A 1066 -1.84 -17.76 -7.54
CA CYS A 1066 -1.49 -16.49 -8.19
C CYS A 1066 -2.77 -15.85 -8.71
N VAL A 1067 -2.84 -14.52 -8.73
CA VAL A 1067 -4.02 -13.81 -9.25
C VAL A 1067 -3.59 -12.88 -10.38
N GLU A 1068 -4.13 -13.13 -11.58
CA GLU A 1068 -4.02 -12.22 -12.74
C GLU A 1068 -5.38 -11.54 -12.92
N ASN A 1069 -5.44 -10.21 -12.73
CA ASN A 1069 -6.60 -9.38 -13.06
C ASN A 1069 -7.96 -10.03 -12.73
N THR A 1070 -8.13 -10.49 -11.48
CA THR A 1070 -9.31 -11.18 -10.89
C THR A 1070 -9.45 -12.70 -11.11
N THR A 1071 -8.60 -13.34 -11.92
CA THR A 1071 -8.61 -14.81 -12.09
C THR A 1071 -7.53 -15.51 -11.25
N PRO A 1072 -7.91 -16.45 -10.35
CA PRO A 1072 -6.94 -17.23 -9.58
C PRO A 1072 -6.39 -18.41 -10.38
N PHE A 1073 -5.09 -18.65 -10.26
CA PHE A 1073 -4.36 -19.80 -10.79
C PHE A 1073 -3.68 -20.51 -9.63
N SER A 1074 -3.73 -21.84 -9.57
CA SER A 1074 -3.01 -22.64 -8.56
C SER A 1074 -1.96 -23.53 -9.23
N GLY A 1075 -0.77 -23.61 -8.62
CA GLY A 1075 0.34 -24.44 -9.12
C GLY A 1075 1.31 -24.84 -8.02
N VAL A 1076 2.32 -25.64 -8.36
CA VAL A 1076 3.40 -26.07 -7.45
C VAL A 1076 4.69 -25.33 -7.82
N LEU A 1077 5.37 -24.75 -6.83
CA LEU A 1077 6.64 -24.03 -7.04
C LEU A 1077 7.79 -25.04 -7.19
N ARG A 1078 8.45 -25.15 -8.36
CA ARG A 1078 9.39 -26.27 -8.64
C ARG A 1078 10.88 -25.92 -8.82
N LYS A 1079 11.29 -24.65 -9.04
CA LYS A 1079 12.68 -24.31 -9.40
C LYS A 1079 13.30 -23.24 -8.50
N GLU A 1080 14.62 -23.33 -8.32
CA GLU A 1080 15.47 -22.32 -7.66
C GLU A 1080 15.45 -20.99 -8.42
N MET A 1081 15.41 -19.86 -7.69
CA MET A 1081 15.30 -18.54 -8.30
C MET A 1081 16.61 -18.07 -8.95
N THR A 1082 16.72 -18.29 -10.25
CA THR A 1082 17.43 -17.39 -11.19
C THR A 1082 16.43 -16.82 -12.19
N ALA A 1083 16.80 -15.81 -12.98
CA ALA A 1083 15.95 -14.84 -13.70
C ALA A 1083 14.88 -15.37 -14.73
N SER A 1084 14.54 -16.65 -14.68
CA SER A 1084 13.51 -17.30 -15.49
C SER A 1084 12.94 -18.52 -14.73
N THR A 1085 11.75 -18.39 -14.13
CA THR A 1085 11.05 -19.51 -13.48
C THR A 1085 9.66 -19.67 -14.08
N SER A 1086 9.34 -20.90 -14.51
CA SER A 1086 8.04 -21.33 -15.02
C SER A 1086 7.12 -21.81 -13.89
N ILE A 1087 5.86 -21.38 -13.89
CA ILE A 1087 4.80 -21.90 -13.01
C ILE A 1087 3.90 -22.80 -13.87
N TYR A 1088 3.65 -24.03 -13.42
CA TYR A 1088 2.76 -24.98 -14.08
C TYR A 1088 1.46 -25.08 -13.28
N GLY A 1089 0.31 -24.82 -13.91
CA GLY A 1089 -0.98 -24.77 -13.21
C GLY A 1089 -2.17 -25.15 -14.09
N ARG A 1090 -3.21 -25.71 -13.47
CA ARG A 1090 -4.48 -26.11 -14.10
C ARG A 1090 -5.50 -24.99 -13.90
N ARG A 1091 -6.21 -24.61 -14.97
CA ARG A 1091 -7.25 -23.57 -14.93
C ARG A 1091 -8.49 -24.10 -14.18
N THR A 1092 -8.89 -23.46 -13.10
CA THR A 1092 -10.07 -23.86 -12.31
C THR A 1092 -11.29 -23.06 -12.77
N GLY A 1093 -12.04 -23.60 -13.73
CA GLY A 1093 -13.32 -23.05 -14.20
C GLY A 1093 -14.06 -24.02 -15.14
N ARG A 1094 -15.09 -24.68 -14.59
CA ARG A 1094 -16.12 -25.59 -15.17
C ARG A 1094 -15.81 -26.35 -16.49
N GLY A 1095 -15.59 -27.67 -16.33
CA GLY A 1095 -16.35 -28.72 -17.04
C GLY A 1095 -15.86 -29.21 -18.41
N THR A 1096 -14.90 -30.13 -18.43
CA THR A 1096 -14.94 -31.50 -19.00
C THR A 1096 -13.53 -32.04 -19.23
N THR A 1097 -13.41 -33.36 -19.13
CA THR A 1097 -12.20 -34.17 -19.01
C THR A 1097 -11.37 -34.26 -20.31
N SER A 1098 -10.11 -33.86 -20.24
CA SER A 1098 -8.90 -34.56 -20.75
C SER A 1098 -7.74 -33.56 -20.84
N SER A 1099 -6.56 -33.98 -20.39
CA SER A 1099 -5.32 -33.19 -20.36
C SER A 1099 -4.83 -32.79 -21.76
N PRO A 1100 -4.22 -31.60 -21.92
CA PRO A 1100 -2.77 -31.53 -21.77
C PRO A 1100 -2.30 -30.42 -20.81
N GLN A 1101 -1.17 -30.66 -20.14
CA GLN A 1101 -0.47 -29.68 -19.31
C GLN A 1101 0.04 -28.53 -20.20
N THR A 1102 -0.44 -27.31 -19.98
CA THR A 1102 0.08 -26.11 -20.65
C THR A 1102 1.28 -25.58 -19.87
N SER A 1103 2.46 -25.52 -20.50
CA SER A 1103 3.64 -24.87 -19.92
C SER A 1103 3.58 -23.37 -20.15
N LEU A 1104 3.65 -22.56 -19.09
CA LEU A 1104 3.75 -21.10 -19.18
C LEU A 1104 5.09 -20.66 -18.58
N ALA A 1105 5.98 -20.12 -19.41
CA ALA A 1105 7.25 -19.54 -18.98
C ALA A 1105 7.04 -18.04 -18.71
N SER A 1106 7.14 -17.61 -17.44
CA SER A 1106 7.04 -16.19 -17.05
C SER A 1106 8.38 -15.63 -16.56
N LYS A 1107 8.76 -14.42 -16.98
CA LYS A 1107 9.96 -13.72 -16.49
C LYS A 1107 9.59 -12.73 -15.37
N PHE A 1108 10.30 -12.80 -14.24
CA PHE A 1108 10.35 -11.71 -13.27
C PHE A 1108 11.33 -10.63 -13.75
N ARG A 1109 10.83 -9.49 -14.27
CA ARG A 1109 11.71 -8.34 -14.57
C ARG A 1109 12.15 -7.71 -13.24
N LYS A 1110 13.44 -7.35 -13.11
CA LYS A 1110 14.08 -6.63 -11.96
C LYS A 1110 13.35 -5.36 -11.48
N ARG A 1111 12.28 -4.92 -12.16
CA ARG A 1111 11.46 -3.74 -11.86
C ARG A 1111 9.97 -4.03 -11.63
N SER A 1112 9.55 -5.30 -11.51
CA SER A 1112 8.16 -5.61 -11.15
C SER A 1112 7.89 -5.18 -9.70
N ARG A 1113 7.05 -4.16 -9.55
CA ARG A 1113 6.54 -3.70 -8.27
C ARG A 1113 5.74 -4.86 -7.67
N ILE A 1114 6.15 -5.38 -6.51
CA ILE A 1114 5.21 -5.99 -5.56
C ILE A 1114 4.36 -4.82 -5.04
N GLY A 1115 3.43 -4.37 -5.88
CA GLY A 1115 2.62 -3.19 -5.70
C GLY A 1115 1.26 -3.58 -5.16
N SER A 1116 0.86 -2.96 -4.05
CA SER A 1116 -0.46 -3.00 -3.44
C SER A 1116 -0.95 -4.39 -2.95
N LEU A 1117 -0.66 -4.67 -1.68
CA LEU A 1117 -1.56 -5.40 -0.78
C LEU A 1117 -2.45 -4.35 -0.11
N GLN A 1118 -3.73 -4.37 -0.44
CA GLN A 1118 -4.79 -3.61 0.26
C GLN A 1118 -5.81 -4.64 0.78
N ARG A 1119 -6.37 -4.34 1.96
CA ARG A 1119 -7.20 -5.21 2.81
C ARG A 1119 -8.19 -6.08 2.00
N ARG A 1120 -8.05 -7.40 2.15
CA ARG A 1120 -9.18 -8.31 2.30
C ARG A 1120 -8.95 -9.03 3.63
N SER A 1121 -9.77 -8.72 4.62
CA SER A 1121 -9.90 -9.50 5.85
C SER A 1121 -10.47 -10.87 5.48
N GLY A 1122 -9.97 -11.92 6.12
CA GLY A 1122 -10.51 -13.28 5.97
C GLY A 1122 -9.52 -14.33 5.50
N GLY A 1123 -8.88 -15.01 6.47
CA GLY A 1123 -8.55 -16.44 6.36
C GLY A 1123 -7.18 -16.85 5.83
N ALA A 1124 -6.62 -16.18 4.80
CA ALA A 1124 -5.56 -16.82 4.00
C ALA A 1124 -4.13 -16.27 4.19
N THR A 1125 -3.92 -15.17 4.90
CA THR A 1125 -2.59 -14.59 5.19
C THR A 1125 -2.06 -14.89 6.59
N THR A 1126 -2.86 -15.58 7.41
CA THR A 1126 -2.54 -15.91 8.81
C THR A 1126 -1.39 -16.90 8.92
N ALA A 1127 -1.24 -17.85 7.98
CA ALA A 1127 -0.21 -18.89 8.07
C ALA A 1127 1.23 -18.33 8.13
N LEU A 1128 1.53 -17.30 7.34
CA LEU A 1128 2.88 -16.75 7.20
C LEU A 1128 3.24 -15.76 8.34
N ALA A 1129 2.25 -15.04 8.86
CA ALA A 1129 2.40 -14.13 10.00
C ALA A 1129 2.32 -14.83 11.37
N THR A 1130 1.81 -16.08 11.43
CA THR A 1130 1.85 -16.91 12.63
C THR A 1130 3.09 -17.81 12.66
N LEU A 1131 3.71 -18.08 11.51
CA LEU A 1131 5.04 -18.71 11.45
C LEU A 1131 6.15 -17.69 11.80
N LEU A 1132 6.22 -16.54 11.11
CA LEU A 1132 7.26 -15.52 11.30
C LEU A 1132 7.07 -14.68 12.56
#